data_AF-A0A1L0BBY2-F1
#
_entry.id   AF-A0A1L0BBY2-F1
#
_cell.length_a   1.000
_cell.length_b   1.000
_cell.length_c   1.000
_cell.angle_alpha   90.00
_cell.angle_beta   90.00
_cell.angle_gamma   90.00
#
_symmetry.space_group_name_H-M   'P 1'
#
loop_
_entity.id
_entity.type
_entity.pdbx_description
1 polymer ?
#
loop_
_entity_poly.entity_id
_entity_poly.type
_entity_poly.pdbx_seq_one_letter_code
_entity_poly.pdbx_strand_id
1 'polypeptide(L)'
;MKTTNNFKSVPYQGSKAKLLSFLDDSLEHYLDANNDKQIKTFFDAFSGSGQVAYHFKNKFDVITNDKQVFTKVINDTYLSSSADVKRIQSLIDELNNLSDLYFYKTDGWFTQTYSQDFLDGSAVALDGSRKIWLTKNAKKIDMIRTRIDEMLEYGEIVQDEKNVLLTSLLRASNLVANTVGHQNSYLRNWADKALKDLVLLVPDFESNKRNHKNMCGDIFDVLDDVSSDITYFDPPYGSNNKKGSGFCYSAYYHLNNTIVLNNRPELFGKANRPLATKAAKCAIEKNKKDVVMPQFVELVKRSKSNLVCFSYSTQGLLTPSDFEEVFRLGGCDMKTFKVYYTNHRKNKQSQTALKNGSSIERENHDAELYELFIIARKSDIRLVESQTIQEKVETYLQKDVSEHSISDKSYSIYYDNEKGSINEKTIGEISMSNNKINSKRETSKAGNEALKIYNEDVLAVMKSMNDESVDLVVTDPPYKIATGGCKVNGDISKNPSEMLNRGIAANDLKSKWINKSNVDFIRSGSLFKHNTIKFSDWIPEVYRVLKNQTHAYFMVNDRNLNELMTEAIKAGFKLQNVLVWKKNNATPNKYYMKNCEFIVMCRKGKAKNINDMGTKNVLEVKNIIGNKKHPTEKPVELLEILIRNSSKEGDVVFEPFLGAGSTLVAAKNLNRKGVGVEIDEQYFEIAQKRLQPVYEELKQAA
;
A
#
# COMPACT_ATOMS: atom_id res chain seq x y z
N MET A 1 18.67 -18.13 3.25
CA MET A 1 18.46 -17.83 4.69
C MET A 1 17.72 -16.52 4.77
N LYS A 2 16.50 -16.47 5.32
CA LYS A 2 15.84 -15.18 5.61
C LYS A 2 16.65 -14.51 6.72
N THR A 3 17.50 -13.55 6.35
CA THR A 3 18.18 -12.66 7.29
C THR A 3 17.12 -11.86 8.04
N THR A 4 16.90 -12.20 9.30
CA THR A 4 16.16 -11.33 10.23
C THR A 4 16.98 -10.06 10.40
N ASN A 5 16.61 -8.99 9.69
CA ASN A 5 17.28 -7.71 9.80
C ASN A 5 16.97 -7.09 11.18
N ASN A 6 17.90 -7.23 12.13
CA ASN A 6 17.79 -6.68 13.49
C ASN A 6 18.11 -5.18 13.56
N PHE A 7 18.40 -4.52 12.44
CA PHE A 7 18.74 -3.11 12.38
C PHE A 7 17.60 -2.21 12.85
N LYS A 8 17.80 -1.58 14.01
CA LYS A 8 16.84 -0.68 14.67
C LYS A 8 17.38 0.75 14.72
N SER A 9 17.23 1.46 13.61
CA SER A 9 17.56 2.88 13.49
C SER A 9 16.44 3.80 14.00
N VAL A 10 16.60 5.11 13.82
CA VAL A 10 15.59 6.13 14.15
C VAL A 10 14.39 6.07 13.18
N PRO A 11 13.19 6.51 13.60
CA PRO A 11 12.06 6.69 12.68
C PRO A 11 12.44 7.59 11.51
N TYR A 12 12.13 7.14 10.30
CA TYR A 12 12.51 7.83 9.06
C TYR A 12 11.42 7.67 8.00
N GLN A 13 10.94 8.80 7.48
CA GLN A 13 10.00 8.86 6.37
C GLN A 13 10.67 8.39 5.09
N GLY A 14 10.05 7.42 4.42
CA GLY A 14 10.62 6.77 3.23
C GLY A 14 11.54 5.59 3.55
N SER A 15 11.63 5.14 4.82
CA SER A 15 12.45 4.00 5.20
C SER A 15 12.15 2.75 4.36
N LYS A 16 13.18 2.17 3.73
CA LYS A 16 13.10 0.99 2.87
C LYS A 16 13.12 -0.35 3.62
N ALA A 17 12.96 -0.36 4.94
CA ALA A 17 13.06 -1.58 5.76
C ALA A 17 12.16 -2.73 5.28
N LYS A 18 10.98 -2.42 4.71
CA LYS A 18 10.05 -3.41 4.15
C LYS A 18 10.33 -3.81 2.70
N LEU A 19 11.27 -3.13 2.04
CA LEU A 19 11.61 -3.30 0.63
C LEU A 19 13.00 -3.90 0.42
N LEU A 20 13.71 -4.26 1.48
CA LEU A 20 15.10 -4.72 1.39
C LEU A 20 15.22 -6.00 0.54
N SER A 21 14.35 -6.99 0.73
CA SER A 21 14.33 -8.19 -0.12
C SER A 21 14.02 -7.85 -1.57
N PHE A 22 13.08 -6.94 -1.82
CA PHE A 22 12.78 -6.48 -3.17
C PHE A 22 14.00 -5.83 -3.84
N LEU A 23 14.71 -4.94 -3.15
CA LEU A 23 15.90 -4.27 -3.68
C LEU A 23 17.04 -5.27 -3.92
N ASP A 24 17.26 -6.18 -2.98
CA ASP A 24 18.34 -7.17 -3.03
C ASP A 24 18.13 -8.17 -4.17
N ASP A 25 16.96 -8.81 -4.20
CA ASP A 25 16.63 -9.81 -5.22
C ASP A 25 16.62 -9.16 -6.63
N SER A 26 16.09 -7.94 -6.76
CA SER A 26 16.07 -7.21 -8.04
C SER A 26 17.49 -6.86 -8.52
N LEU A 27 18.38 -6.51 -7.60
CA LEU A 27 19.77 -6.26 -7.92
C LEU A 27 20.48 -7.56 -8.32
N GLU A 28 20.35 -8.63 -7.55
CA GLU A 28 20.96 -9.94 -7.86
C GLU A 28 20.54 -10.44 -9.25
N HIS A 29 19.23 -10.44 -9.52
CA HIS A 29 18.70 -10.84 -10.82
C HIS A 29 19.25 -9.98 -11.97
N TYR A 30 19.36 -8.66 -11.78
CA TYR A 30 19.95 -7.80 -12.79
C TYR A 30 21.42 -8.14 -13.07
N LEU A 31 22.22 -8.33 -12.02
CA LEU A 31 23.65 -8.64 -12.13
C LEU A 31 23.88 -10.00 -12.79
N ASP A 32 23.08 -11.00 -12.43
CA ASP A 32 23.14 -12.34 -13.02
C ASP A 32 22.81 -12.32 -14.52
N ALA A 33 21.73 -11.63 -14.91
CA ALA A 33 21.32 -11.50 -16.31
C ALA A 33 22.38 -10.81 -17.20
N ASN A 34 23.25 -9.98 -16.60
CA ASN A 34 24.31 -9.25 -17.30
C ASN A 34 25.71 -9.84 -17.08
N ASN A 35 25.84 -10.96 -16.37
CA ASN A 35 27.11 -11.60 -15.99
C ASN A 35 28.08 -10.68 -15.20
N ASP A 36 27.56 -9.74 -14.41
CA ASP A 36 28.35 -8.79 -13.61
C ASP A 36 28.86 -9.43 -12.30
N LYS A 37 29.85 -10.33 -12.40
CA LYS A 37 30.33 -11.12 -11.25
C LYS A 37 31.37 -10.41 -10.37
N GLN A 38 31.76 -9.17 -10.68
CA GLN A 38 32.88 -8.48 -10.02
C GLN A 38 32.50 -7.17 -9.31
N ILE A 39 31.22 -6.97 -8.97
CA ILE A 39 30.78 -5.81 -8.20
C ILE A 39 31.30 -5.91 -6.76
N LYS A 40 32.02 -4.90 -6.30
CA LYS A 40 32.61 -4.85 -4.95
C LYS A 40 32.09 -3.70 -4.11
N THR A 41 31.74 -2.59 -4.73
CA THR A 41 31.42 -1.32 -4.05
C THR A 41 30.00 -0.87 -4.37
N PHE A 42 29.29 -0.39 -3.35
CA PHE A 42 27.91 0.07 -3.45
C PHE A 42 27.79 1.46 -2.80
N PHE A 43 27.44 2.46 -3.58
CA PHE A 43 27.26 3.83 -3.10
C PHE A 43 25.77 4.13 -2.86
N ASP A 44 25.38 4.20 -1.58
CA ASP A 44 24.08 4.71 -1.14
C ASP A 44 24.14 6.24 -1.04
N ALA A 45 23.74 6.91 -2.12
CA ALA A 45 23.90 8.35 -2.29
C ALA A 45 22.98 9.20 -1.39
N PHE A 46 21.90 8.59 -0.88
CA PHE A 46 20.88 9.19 -0.01
C PHE A 46 20.51 8.23 1.12
N SER A 47 21.49 7.92 1.96
CA SER A 47 21.41 6.82 2.92
C SER A 47 20.35 6.96 4.01
N GLY A 48 19.90 8.19 4.32
CA GLY A 48 18.84 8.43 5.30
C GLY A 48 19.10 7.70 6.62
N SER A 49 18.15 6.88 7.06
CA SER A 49 18.30 6.07 8.28
C SER A 49 19.35 4.94 8.25
N GLY A 50 20.04 4.71 7.13
CA GLY A 50 21.07 3.69 6.95
C GLY A 50 20.56 2.29 6.62
N GLN A 51 19.26 2.11 6.35
CA GLN A 51 18.63 0.80 6.15
C GLN A 51 19.18 0.02 4.94
N VAL A 52 19.29 0.69 3.80
CA VAL A 52 19.76 0.08 2.55
C VAL A 52 21.26 -0.22 2.66
N ALA A 53 22.05 0.79 3.07
CA ALA A 53 23.47 0.62 3.39
C ALA A 53 23.76 -0.55 4.34
N TYR A 54 23.02 -0.66 5.45
CA TYR A 54 23.18 -1.76 6.41
C TYR A 54 22.87 -3.13 5.82
N HIS A 55 21.80 -3.24 5.01
CA HIS A 55 21.42 -4.49 4.35
C HIS A 55 22.55 -5.00 3.44
N PHE A 56 23.17 -4.09 2.70
CA PHE A 56 24.22 -4.41 1.73
C PHE A 56 25.64 -4.48 2.33
N LYS A 57 25.81 -4.15 3.62
CA LYS A 57 27.13 -4.05 4.29
C LYS A 57 27.98 -5.32 4.22
N ASN A 58 27.34 -6.48 4.15
CA ASN A 58 28.04 -7.77 4.10
C ASN A 58 28.41 -8.19 2.66
N LYS A 59 27.69 -7.66 1.66
CA LYS A 59 27.88 -7.98 0.24
C LYS A 59 28.88 -7.04 -0.43
N PHE A 60 28.88 -5.75 -0.07
CA PHE A 60 29.68 -4.72 -0.71
C PHE A 60 30.47 -3.88 0.29
N ASP A 61 31.54 -3.27 -0.20
CA ASP A 61 32.16 -2.12 0.47
C ASP A 61 31.25 -0.92 0.24
N VAL A 62 30.40 -0.68 1.24
CA VAL A 62 29.37 0.36 1.17
C VAL A 62 29.97 1.75 1.40
N ILE A 63 29.68 2.65 0.48
CA ILE A 63 29.90 4.09 0.61
C ILE A 63 28.52 4.71 0.87
N THR A 64 28.41 5.61 1.85
CA THR A 64 27.15 6.30 2.14
C THR A 64 27.32 7.80 2.04
N ASN A 65 26.28 8.49 1.62
CA ASN A 65 26.14 9.94 1.73
C ASN A 65 24.71 10.29 2.17
N ASP A 66 24.58 11.41 2.88
CA ASP A 66 23.30 12.11 3.04
C ASP A 66 23.60 13.57 3.43
N LYS A 67 22.62 14.45 3.23
CA LYS A 67 22.72 15.86 3.63
C LYS A 67 22.56 16.07 5.14
N GLN A 68 21.94 15.13 5.86
CA GLN A 68 21.68 15.25 7.30
C GLN A 68 22.81 14.63 8.10
N VAL A 69 23.48 15.41 8.95
CA VAL A 69 24.64 14.96 9.74
C VAL A 69 24.36 13.77 10.66
N PHE A 70 23.14 13.64 11.18
CA PHE A 70 22.81 12.51 12.06
C PHE A 70 22.90 11.15 11.37
N THR A 71 22.70 11.11 10.05
CA THR A 71 22.74 9.87 9.26
C THR A 71 24.15 9.31 9.20
N LYS A 72 25.17 10.18 9.07
CA LYS A 72 26.58 9.79 9.12
C LYS A 72 26.92 9.15 10.46
N VAL A 73 26.43 9.70 11.58
CA VAL A 73 26.66 9.12 12.92
C VAL A 73 26.05 7.72 13.03
N ILE A 74 24.84 7.52 12.49
CA ILE A 74 24.18 6.21 12.44
C ILE A 74 24.99 5.24 11.57
N ASN A 75 25.41 5.65 10.38
CA ASN A 75 26.18 4.81 9.46
C ASN A 75 27.58 4.49 10.02
N ASP A 76 28.25 5.45 10.65
CA ASP A 76 29.52 5.23 11.36
C ASP A 76 29.34 4.17 12.45
N THR A 77 28.25 4.24 13.22
CA THR A 77 27.94 3.27 14.27
C THR A 77 27.72 1.86 13.71
N TYR A 78 26.85 1.72 12.72
CA TYR A 78 26.38 0.39 12.29
C TYR A 78 27.19 -0.27 11.17
N LEU A 79 27.93 0.52 10.39
CA LEU A 79 28.76 0.01 9.29
C LEU A 79 30.23 -0.06 9.67
N SER A 80 30.73 0.91 10.44
CA SER A 80 32.18 1.13 10.59
C SER A 80 32.69 0.97 12.02
N SER A 81 31.81 0.93 13.03
CA SER A 81 32.26 0.96 14.41
C SER A 81 33.03 -0.30 14.82
N SER A 82 34.09 -0.06 15.58
CA SER A 82 34.96 -1.07 16.17
C SER A 82 34.92 -1.05 17.70
N ALA A 83 34.05 -0.22 18.28
CA ALA A 83 33.93 -0.04 19.72
C ALA A 83 33.60 -1.36 20.43
N ASP A 84 34.22 -1.56 21.60
CA ASP A 84 33.94 -2.74 22.42
C ASP A 84 32.55 -2.64 23.07
N VAL A 85 31.69 -3.62 22.79
CA VAL A 85 30.29 -3.63 23.21
C VAL A 85 30.15 -3.60 24.74
N LYS A 86 31.05 -4.26 25.48
CA LYS A 86 31.00 -4.26 26.96
C LYS A 86 31.36 -2.89 27.52
N ARG A 87 32.38 -2.24 26.95
CA ARG A 87 32.77 -0.88 27.29
C ARG A 87 31.66 0.12 26.98
N ILE A 88 31.01 0.01 25.81
CA ILE A 88 29.84 0.82 25.47
C ILE A 88 28.70 0.60 26.46
N GLN A 89 28.44 -0.64 26.88
CA GLN A 89 27.43 -0.92 27.91
C GLN A 89 27.76 -0.21 29.22
N SER A 90 29.01 -0.26 29.69
CA SER A 90 29.43 0.45 30.91
C SER A 90 29.25 1.97 30.80
N LEU A 91 29.59 2.56 29.65
CA LEU A 91 29.38 3.99 29.39
C LEU A 91 27.88 4.35 29.35
N ILE A 92 27.05 3.50 28.74
CA ILE A 92 25.60 3.67 28.73
C ILE A 92 25.00 3.57 30.13
N ASP A 93 25.51 2.65 30.96
CA ASP A 93 25.08 2.51 32.35
C ASP A 93 25.45 3.75 33.17
N GLU A 94 26.64 4.32 32.98
CA GLU A 94 27.02 5.61 33.58
C GLU A 94 26.05 6.72 33.16
N LEU A 95 25.80 6.87 31.86
CA LEU A 95 24.93 7.91 31.30
C LEU A 95 23.48 7.78 31.77
N ASN A 96 22.96 6.56 31.89
CA ASN A 96 21.61 6.29 32.40
C ASN A 96 21.46 6.62 33.90
N ASN A 97 22.56 6.55 34.67
CA ASN A 97 22.59 6.75 36.11
C ASN A 97 23.16 8.12 36.55
N LEU A 98 23.28 9.09 35.62
CA LEU A 98 23.68 10.46 35.97
C LEU A 98 22.73 11.05 37.03
N SER A 99 23.31 11.62 38.09
CA SER A 99 22.54 12.31 39.13
C SER A 99 21.78 13.51 38.57
N ASP A 100 20.57 13.76 39.06
CA ASP A 100 19.79 14.96 38.72
C ASP A 100 20.56 16.28 39.00
N LEU A 101 21.49 16.27 39.95
CA LEU A 101 22.37 17.42 40.22
C LEU A 101 23.27 17.76 39.03
N TYR A 102 23.56 16.80 38.15
CA TYR A 102 24.36 17.03 36.96
C TYR A 102 23.64 17.94 35.96
N PHE A 103 22.30 18.07 36.03
CA PHE A 103 21.56 19.03 35.20
C PHE A 103 22.05 20.48 35.38
N TYR A 104 22.51 20.85 36.57
CA TYR A 104 23.04 22.19 36.85
C TYR A 104 24.39 22.48 36.16
N LYS A 105 25.05 21.47 35.59
CA LYS A 105 26.23 21.64 34.74
C LYS A 105 25.87 21.89 33.26
N THR A 106 24.61 21.71 32.90
CA THR A 106 24.12 21.91 31.53
C THR A 106 23.57 23.32 31.35
N ASP A 107 23.45 23.79 30.12
CA ASP A 107 22.72 25.02 29.80
C ASP A 107 21.18 24.83 29.76
N GLY A 108 20.72 23.58 29.89
CA GLY A 108 19.30 23.20 29.92
C GLY A 108 18.55 23.56 28.64
N TRP A 109 19.22 23.75 27.51
CA TRP A 109 18.61 24.32 26.32
C TRP A 109 17.52 23.42 25.72
N PHE A 110 17.72 22.10 25.65
CA PHE A 110 16.67 21.19 25.16
C PHE A 110 15.45 21.22 26.09
N THR A 111 15.69 21.27 27.41
CA THR A 111 14.64 21.40 28.42
C THR A 111 13.83 22.67 28.24
N GLN A 112 14.47 23.83 28.12
CA GLN A 112 13.79 25.12 27.95
C GLN A 112 13.04 25.21 26.61
N THR A 113 13.62 24.65 25.56
CA THR A 113 13.14 24.83 24.19
C THR A 113 12.01 23.86 23.84
N TYR A 114 12.19 22.57 24.16
CA TYR A 114 11.43 21.46 23.58
C TYR A 114 10.58 20.68 24.59
N SER A 115 10.54 21.11 25.85
CA SER A 115 9.86 20.37 26.92
C SER A 115 8.78 21.16 27.65
N GLN A 116 7.91 20.42 28.35
CA GLN A 116 7.06 20.91 29.43
C GLN A 116 6.68 19.75 30.36
N ASP A 117 6.24 20.06 31.57
CA ASP A 117 5.73 19.06 32.51
C ASP A 117 4.38 18.47 32.08
N PHE A 118 4.05 17.30 32.61
CA PHE A 118 2.75 16.69 32.40
C PHE A 118 1.73 17.37 33.33
N LEU A 119 0.88 18.23 32.76
CA LEU A 119 -0.12 18.99 33.52
C LEU A 119 -1.54 18.43 33.32
N ASP A 120 -2.14 18.67 32.15
CA ASP A 120 -3.53 18.34 31.81
C ASP A 120 -3.65 17.37 30.61
N GLY A 121 -2.54 16.75 30.21
CA GLY A 121 -2.45 15.91 29.01
C GLY A 121 -2.17 16.68 27.71
N SER A 122 -2.23 18.02 27.72
CA SER A 122 -1.81 18.86 26.60
C SER A 122 -0.29 18.94 26.51
N ALA A 123 0.23 18.93 25.28
CA ALA A 123 1.62 19.20 24.92
C ALA A 123 1.80 20.62 24.34
N VAL A 124 0.77 21.49 24.46
CA VAL A 124 0.80 22.88 24.01
C VAL A 124 1.14 23.78 25.19
N ALA A 125 2.19 24.58 25.06
CA ALA A 125 2.62 25.55 26.07
C ALA A 125 1.80 26.84 26.01
N LEU A 126 1.94 27.70 27.02
CA LEU A 126 1.22 28.97 27.14
C LEU A 126 1.47 29.94 25.96
N ASP A 127 2.68 29.90 25.38
CA ASP A 127 3.06 30.67 24.19
C ASP A 127 2.49 30.06 22.88
N GLY A 128 1.75 28.96 22.96
CA GLY A 128 1.20 28.23 21.82
C GLY A 128 2.20 27.35 21.08
N SER A 129 3.45 27.26 21.54
CA SER A 129 4.42 26.27 21.07
C SER A 129 3.99 24.87 21.49
N ARG A 130 4.39 23.86 20.72
CA ARG A 130 4.15 22.45 21.02
C ARG A 130 5.46 21.83 21.49
N LYS A 131 5.37 20.98 22.49
CA LYS A 131 6.52 20.30 23.09
C LYS A 131 6.57 18.85 22.65
N ILE A 132 7.78 18.36 22.48
CA ILE A 132 8.04 17.01 21.97
C ILE A 132 8.41 16.04 23.10
N TRP A 133 8.97 16.54 24.21
CA TRP A 133 9.37 15.73 25.34
C TRP A 133 8.78 16.26 26.64
N LEU A 134 8.50 15.35 27.58
CA LEU A 134 8.31 15.76 28.97
C LEU A 134 9.62 16.30 29.54
N THR A 135 9.54 17.26 30.47
CA THR A 135 10.71 17.89 31.09
C THR A 135 11.69 16.88 31.68
N LYS A 136 11.21 15.79 32.32
CA LYS A 136 12.06 14.69 32.79
C LYS A 136 12.96 14.09 31.70
N ASN A 137 12.44 13.94 30.48
CA ASN A 137 13.17 13.33 29.37
C ASN A 137 14.11 14.33 28.71
N ALA A 138 13.70 15.60 28.57
CA ALA A 138 14.56 16.64 28.02
C ALA A 138 15.76 16.95 28.92
N LYS A 139 15.58 16.94 30.25
CA LYS A 139 16.70 17.07 31.21
C LYS A 139 17.74 15.97 31.02
N LYS A 140 17.29 14.72 30.82
CA LYS A 140 18.19 13.61 30.50
C LYS A 140 18.93 13.83 29.18
N ILE A 141 18.27 14.35 28.15
CA ILE A 141 18.94 14.68 26.87
C ILE A 141 20.04 15.72 27.09
N ASP A 142 19.75 16.82 27.81
CA ASP A 142 20.74 17.85 28.14
C ASP A 142 21.95 17.25 28.89
N MET A 143 21.69 16.46 29.95
CA MET A 143 22.73 15.84 30.77
C MET A 143 23.60 14.85 30.00
N ILE A 144 22.97 13.90 29.30
CA ILE A 144 23.67 12.88 28.52
C ILE A 144 24.50 13.54 27.41
N ARG A 145 23.93 14.52 26.70
CA ARG A 145 24.64 15.17 25.60
C ARG A 145 25.85 15.97 26.10
N THR A 146 25.71 16.68 27.22
CA THR A 146 26.81 17.40 27.87
C THR A 146 27.91 16.42 28.30
N ARG A 147 27.54 15.33 28.98
CA ARG A 147 28.51 14.32 29.44
C ARG A 147 29.26 13.66 28.28
N ILE A 148 28.59 13.35 27.16
CA ILE A 148 29.26 12.78 25.97
C ILE A 148 30.30 13.75 25.38
N ASP A 149 30.03 15.07 25.37
CA ASP A 149 31.03 16.04 24.90
C ASP A 149 32.20 16.16 25.88
N GLU A 150 31.93 16.23 27.19
CA GLU A 150 32.98 16.23 28.22
C GLU A 150 33.87 14.98 28.11
N MET A 151 33.28 13.78 28.02
CA MET A 151 34.02 12.53 27.86
C MET A 151 34.94 12.55 26.65
N LEU A 152 34.52 13.14 25.51
CA LEU A 152 35.38 13.26 24.34
C LEU A 152 36.48 14.31 24.55
N GLU A 153 36.12 15.48 25.10
CA GLU A 153 37.04 16.59 25.34
C GLU A 153 38.17 16.21 26.30
N TYR A 154 37.85 15.48 27.36
CA TYR A 154 38.82 14.98 28.33
C TYR A 154 39.52 13.68 27.89
N GLY A 155 39.20 13.14 26.71
CA GLY A 155 39.81 11.93 26.16
C GLY A 155 39.39 10.63 26.85
N GLU A 156 38.28 10.63 27.59
CA GLU A 156 37.71 9.43 28.22
C GLU A 156 37.12 8.45 27.20
N ILE A 157 36.61 8.98 26.08
CA ILE A 157 36.10 8.22 24.94
C ILE A 157 36.73 8.70 23.63
N VAL A 158 36.73 7.85 22.61
CA VAL A 158 37.13 8.22 21.24
C VAL A 158 35.93 8.57 20.36
N GLN A 159 36.17 9.13 19.18
CA GLN A 159 35.10 9.54 18.25
C GLN A 159 34.18 8.37 17.83
N ASP A 160 34.72 7.17 17.69
CA ASP A 160 33.93 5.95 17.39
C ASP A 160 32.90 5.68 18.49
N GLU A 161 33.34 5.67 19.76
CA GLU A 161 32.47 5.47 20.91
C GLU A 161 31.45 6.60 21.06
N LYS A 162 31.85 7.86 20.82
CA LYS A 162 30.92 9.00 20.76
C LYS A 162 29.80 8.76 19.76
N ASN A 163 30.12 8.26 18.56
CA ASN A 163 29.11 7.98 17.53
C ASN A 163 28.11 6.91 18.01
N VAL A 164 28.59 5.84 18.64
CA VAL A 164 27.74 4.79 19.21
C VAL A 164 26.81 5.33 20.30
N LEU A 165 27.35 6.13 21.23
CA LEU A 165 26.58 6.75 22.32
C LEU A 165 25.54 7.75 21.78
N LEU A 166 25.90 8.56 20.79
CA LEU A 166 24.97 9.46 20.11
C LEU A 166 23.86 8.68 19.38
N THR A 167 24.18 7.58 18.69
CA THR A 167 23.18 6.70 18.08
C THR A 167 22.22 6.13 19.13
N SER A 168 22.72 5.75 20.31
CA SER A 168 21.87 5.33 21.43
C SER A 168 20.93 6.46 21.89
N LEU A 169 21.44 7.68 22.06
CA LEU A 169 20.66 8.85 22.45
C LEU A 169 19.61 9.23 21.41
N LEU A 170 19.95 9.18 20.13
CA LEU A 170 19.01 9.42 19.03
C LEU A 170 17.85 8.40 19.06
N ARG A 171 18.14 7.13 19.29
CA ARG A 171 17.10 6.09 19.42
C ARG A 171 16.22 6.34 20.65
N ALA A 172 16.81 6.56 21.81
CA ALA A 172 16.09 6.76 23.06
C ALA A 172 15.20 8.01 23.02
N SER A 173 15.73 9.13 22.53
CA SER A 173 14.98 10.40 22.41
C SER A 173 13.78 10.29 21.46
N ASN A 174 13.90 9.55 20.36
CA ASN A 174 12.79 9.33 19.42
C ASN A 174 11.72 8.38 19.97
N LEU A 175 12.09 7.41 20.82
CA LEU A 175 11.13 6.49 21.47
C LEU A 175 10.18 7.21 22.43
N VAL A 176 10.65 8.27 23.08
CA VAL A 176 9.85 9.10 24.01
C VAL A 176 9.35 10.42 23.37
N ALA A 177 9.48 10.57 22.06
CA ALA A 177 9.06 11.79 21.35
C ALA A 177 7.56 11.82 21.06
N ASN A 178 6.93 12.98 21.28
CA ASN A 178 5.50 13.23 21.05
C ASN A 178 5.17 13.53 19.58
N THR A 179 5.50 12.58 18.71
CA THR A 179 5.33 12.69 17.25
C THR A 179 4.70 11.44 16.65
N VAL A 180 4.22 11.56 15.41
CA VAL A 180 3.73 10.44 14.58
C VAL A 180 4.85 9.77 13.75
N GLY A 181 6.12 10.07 14.04
CA GLY A 181 7.28 9.48 13.37
C GLY A 181 8.20 10.48 12.66
N HIS A 182 7.85 11.77 12.61
CA HIS A 182 8.69 12.83 12.05
C HIS A 182 8.69 14.09 12.94
N GLN A 183 9.74 14.92 12.85
CA GLN A 183 10.00 16.03 13.78
C GLN A 183 9.57 17.41 13.25
N ASN A 184 9.00 17.49 12.05
CA ASN A 184 8.51 18.77 11.50
C ASN A 184 7.29 19.36 12.24
N SER A 185 6.59 18.56 13.04
CA SER A 185 5.39 18.92 13.78
C SER A 185 5.12 17.92 14.91
N TYR A 186 4.61 18.42 16.04
CA TYR A 186 4.33 17.60 17.23
C TYR A 186 2.84 17.49 17.50
N LEU A 187 2.45 16.41 18.18
CA LEU A 187 1.08 16.16 18.61
C LEU A 187 0.63 17.22 19.62
N ARG A 188 -0.66 17.54 19.63
CA ARG A 188 -1.22 18.51 20.59
C ARG A 188 -1.37 17.93 21.99
N ASN A 189 -1.64 16.63 22.07
CA ASN A 189 -1.76 15.90 23.33
C ASN A 189 -0.58 14.94 23.43
N TRP A 190 -0.20 14.56 24.65
CA TRP A 190 0.85 13.57 24.85
C TRP A 190 0.41 12.19 24.36
N ALA A 191 1.25 11.56 23.56
CA ALA A 191 1.14 10.14 23.24
C ALA A 191 1.67 9.28 24.40
N ASP A 192 1.11 8.10 24.62
CA ASP A 192 1.51 7.17 25.70
C ASP A 192 3.02 6.88 25.71
N LYS A 193 3.65 6.80 24.54
CA LYS A 193 5.10 6.61 24.42
C LYS A 193 5.92 7.74 25.02
N ALA A 194 5.42 8.99 25.00
CA ALA A 194 6.13 10.15 25.54
C ALA A 194 6.12 10.20 27.08
N LEU A 195 5.22 9.43 27.72
CA LEU A 195 5.14 9.31 29.18
C LEU A 195 6.23 8.40 29.75
N LYS A 196 6.83 7.55 28.92
CA LYS A 196 7.91 6.65 29.30
C LYS A 196 9.19 7.42 29.61
N ASP A 197 10.07 6.80 30.39
CA ASP A 197 11.38 7.37 30.69
C ASP A 197 12.35 7.13 29.53
N LEU A 198 13.18 8.14 29.26
CA LEU A 198 14.31 8.00 28.37
C LEU A 198 15.35 7.08 29.01
N VAL A 199 15.68 6.00 28.30
CA VAL A 199 16.70 5.02 28.68
C VAL A 199 17.54 4.72 27.45
N LEU A 200 18.85 4.89 27.57
CA LEU A 200 19.82 4.51 26.56
C LEU A 200 19.97 2.99 26.52
N LEU A 201 20.08 2.44 25.30
CA LEU A 201 20.33 1.02 25.06
C LEU A 201 21.49 0.88 24.07
N VAL A 202 22.33 -0.12 24.25
CA VAL A 202 23.41 -0.42 23.29
C VAL A 202 22.79 -0.65 21.90
N PRO A 203 23.23 0.08 20.86
CA PRO A 203 22.85 -0.21 19.49
C PRO A 203 23.34 -1.62 19.10
N ASP A 204 22.53 -2.35 18.32
CA ASP A 204 22.89 -3.70 17.85
C ASP A 204 23.82 -3.59 16.64
N PHE A 205 25.03 -3.07 16.88
CA PHE A 205 26.08 -2.96 15.86
C PHE A 205 27.05 -4.12 15.98
N GLU A 206 27.60 -4.51 14.83
CA GLU A 206 28.60 -5.57 14.74
C GLU A 206 29.85 -4.96 14.14
N SER A 207 31.02 -5.32 14.67
CA SER A 207 32.27 -4.95 14.04
C SER A 207 32.37 -5.61 12.66
N ASN A 208 32.42 -4.79 11.61
CA ASN A 208 32.61 -5.24 10.24
C ASN A 208 34.04 -4.91 9.79
N LYS A 209 34.69 -5.87 9.12
CA LYS A 209 36.07 -5.73 8.61
C LYS A 209 36.14 -5.18 7.17
N ARG A 210 35.00 -4.92 6.53
CA ARG A 210 34.93 -4.30 5.20
C ARG A 210 35.24 -2.80 5.27
N ASN A 211 35.67 -2.24 4.14
CA ASN A 211 36.13 -0.86 4.04
C ASN A 211 34.96 0.11 3.76
N HIS A 212 34.05 0.24 4.73
CA HIS A 212 32.91 1.15 4.63
C HIS A 212 33.33 2.62 4.79
N LYS A 213 32.71 3.51 4.00
CA LYS A 213 32.97 4.96 4.06
C LYS A 213 31.67 5.73 4.20
N ASN A 214 31.58 6.63 5.18
CA ASN A 214 30.37 7.43 5.41
C ASN A 214 30.67 8.91 5.27
N MET A 215 29.94 9.56 4.36
CA MET A 215 30.07 10.97 4.01
C MET A 215 28.82 11.73 4.44
N CYS A 216 28.94 13.06 4.52
CA CYS A 216 27.82 13.95 4.79
C CYS A 216 27.98 15.19 3.91
N GLY A 217 27.03 15.44 3.01
CA GLY A 217 27.10 16.53 2.05
C GLY A 217 25.91 16.60 1.10
N ASP A 218 25.82 17.70 0.37
CA ASP A 218 24.92 17.75 -0.78
C ASP A 218 25.42 16.78 -1.85
N ILE A 219 24.51 16.00 -2.43
CA ILE A 219 24.89 14.95 -3.37
C ILE A 219 25.62 15.51 -4.60
N PHE A 220 25.27 16.72 -5.04
CA PHE A 220 25.91 17.37 -6.18
C PHE A 220 27.32 17.89 -5.86
N ASP A 221 27.72 17.95 -4.59
CA ASP A 221 29.09 18.27 -4.21
C ASP A 221 29.93 17.00 -4.02
N VAL A 222 29.29 15.88 -3.71
CA VAL A 222 29.96 14.60 -3.37
C VAL A 222 30.14 13.67 -4.57
N LEU A 223 29.23 13.72 -5.56
CA LEU A 223 29.18 12.77 -6.67
C LEU A 223 30.50 12.62 -7.45
N ASP A 224 31.21 13.73 -7.66
CA ASP A 224 32.43 13.72 -8.45
C ASP A 224 33.62 13.12 -7.68
N ASP A 225 33.55 12.99 -6.36
CA ASP A 225 34.63 12.44 -5.53
C ASP A 225 34.44 10.95 -5.22
N VAL A 226 33.29 10.38 -5.59
CA VAL A 226 32.96 8.98 -5.31
C VAL A 226 33.08 8.14 -6.58
N SER A 227 33.88 7.07 -6.50
CA SER A 227 33.93 6.02 -7.51
C SER A 227 33.49 4.71 -6.86
N SER A 228 32.48 4.09 -7.47
CA SER A 228 31.90 2.82 -7.05
C SER A 228 31.42 2.03 -8.26
N ASP A 229 31.09 0.75 -8.07
CA ASP A 229 30.56 -0.09 -9.14
C ASP A 229 29.06 0.19 -9.37
N ILE A 230 28.32 0.38 -8.27
CA ILE A 230 26.89 0.72 -8.25
C ILE A 230 26.69 2.05 -7.51
N THR A 231 25.97 2.99 -8.12
CA THR A 231 25.35 4.12 -7.40
C THR A 231 23.86 3.88 -7.25
N TYR A 232 23.35 3.93 -6.02
CA TYR A 232 21.94 3.84 -5.68
C TYR A 232 21.41 5.19 -5.21
N PHE A 233 20.36 5.67 -5.86
CA PHE A 233 19.70 6.93 -5.54
C PHE A 233 18.30 6.67 -4.95
N ASP A 234 18.04 7.17 -3.74
CA ASP A 234 16.72 7.28 -3.13
C ASP A 234 16.47 8.73 -2.68
N PRO A 235 16.36 9.67 -3.65
CA PRO A 235 16.35 11.09 -3.33
C PRO A 235 15.10 11.47 -2.53
N PRO A 236 15.17 12.49 -1.66
CA PRO A 236 13.98 13.04 -1.02
C PRO A 236 13.11 13.77 -2.06
N TYR A 237 12.13 13.08 -2.64
CA TYR A 237 11.17 13.70 -3.56
C TYR A 237 9.89 14.11 -2.82
N GLY A 238 9.32 15.25 -3.23
CA GLY A 238 8.19 15.86 -2.53
C GLY A 238 6.94 14.97 -2.50
N SER A 239 6.36 14.79 -1.31
CA SER A 239 5.01 14.24 -1.17
C SER A 239 3.96 15.31 -1.54
N ASN A 240 2.92 14.85 -2.24
CA ASN A 240 1.93 15.67 -2.92
C ASN A 240 1.04 16.49 -1.96
N ASN A 241 1.45 17.70 -1.56
CA ASN A 241 0.63 18.59 -0.73
C ASN A 241 0.36 19.92 -1.43
N LYS A 242 -0.85 20.07 -1.97
CA LYS A 242 -1.38 21.33 -2.51
C LYS A 242 -1.51 22.44 -1.46
N LYS A 243 -1.67 22.06 -0.19
CA LYS A 243 -1.63 22.99 0.93
C LYS A 243 -0.20 23.13 1.43
N GLY A 244 0.64 23.89 0.72
CA GLY A 244 1.81 24.67 1.18
C GLY A 244 2.69 24.22 2.36
N SER A 245 2.64 22.96 2.80
CA SER A 245 3.33 22.44 3.99
C SER A 245 4.24 21.28 3.61
N GLY A 246 4.80 21.34 2.40
CA GLY A 246 5.97 20.54 2.07
C GLY A 246 7.16 21.15 2.78
N PHE A 247 7.45 20.69 3.99
CA PHE A 247 8.69 21.07 4.65
C PHE A 247 9.89 20.58 3.82
N CYS A 248 11.02 21.26 3.89
CA CYS A 248 12.25 20.72 3.33
C CYS A 248 12.66 19.45 4.10
N TYR A 249 13.41 18.57 3.45
CA TYR A 249 13.86 17.30 4.01
C TYR A 249 14.54 17.47 5.38
N SER A 250 15.34 18.53 5.56
CA SER A 250 16.01 18.84 6.82
C SER A 250 15.06 19.18 7.99
N ALA A 251 13.84 19.64 7.70
CA ALA A 251 12.85 19.91 8.73
C ALA A 251 12.26 18.64 9.38
N TYR A 252 12.29 17.50 8.69
CA TYR A 252 11.73 16.25 9.21
C TYR A 252 12.59 15.64 10.33
N TYR A 253 13.87 15.99 10.37
CA TYR A 253 14.87 15.38 11.26
C TYR A 253 15.73 16.41 12.01
N HIS A 254 15.21 17.64 12.16
CA HIS A 254 15.99 18.74 12.68
C HIS A 254 16.51 18.49 14.10
N LEU A 255 15.75 17.81 14.97
CA LEU A 255 16.21 17.50 16.33
C LEU A 255 17.33 16.47 16.33
N ASN A 256 17.30 15.50 15.42
CA ASN A 256 18.41 14.55 15.30
C ASN A 256 19.70 15.28 14.93
N ASN A 257 19.64 16.24 14.00
CA ASN A 257 20.79 17.09 13.69
C ASN A 257 21.21 17.96 14.88
N THR A 258 20.26 18.59 15.57
CA THR A 258 20.54 19.45 16.73
C THR A 258 21.18 18.68 17.89
N ILE A 259 20.73 17.44 18.15
CA ILE A 259 21.34 16.56 19.15
C ILE A 259 22.78 16.21 18.75
N VAL A 260 23.01 15.80 17.50
CA VAL A 260 24.35 15.41 17.02
C VAL A 260 25.32 16.60 17.03
N LEU A 261 24.91 17.74 16.45
CA LEU A 261 25.71 18.96 16.40
C LEU A 261 25.85 19.64 17.76
N ASN A 262 24.96 19.34 18.71
CA ASN A 262 24.80 20.02 19.99
C ASN A 262 24.81 21.55 19.87
N ASN A 263 24.23 22.07 18.79
CA ASN A 263 24.18 23.50 18.54
C ASN A 263 22.96 24.16 19.19
N ARG A 264 22.95 25.49 19.22
CA ARG A 264 21.87 26.32 19.78
C ARG A 264 21.30 27.23 18.69
N PRO A 265 20.68 26.66 17.64
CA PRO A 265 20.26 27.44 16.48
C PRO A 265 19.12 28.39 16.85
N GLU A 266 18.99 29.48 16.11
CA GLU A 266 17.79 30.32 16.14
C GLU A 266 16.57 29.50 15.67
N LEU A 267 15.42 29.69 16.33
CA LEU A 267 14.24 28.84 16.18
C LEU A 267 13.02 29.62 15.68
N PHE A 268 12.09 28.91 15.03
CA PHE A 268 10.82 29.50 14.59
C PHE A 268 9.65 28.51 14.61
N GLY A 269 8.45 29.09 14.68
CA GLY A 269 7.18 28.39 14.53
C GLY A 269 6.81 27.50 15.72
N LYS A 270 5.61 26.91 15.68
CA LYS A 270 5.03 26.17 16.82
C LYS A 270 5.82 24.91 17.24
N ALA A 271 6.70 24.39 16.39
CA ALA A 271 7.53 23.23 16.72
C ALA A 271 8.98 23.64 17.10
N ASN A 272 9.27 24.94 17.21
CA ASN A 272 10.59 25.48 17.51
C ASN A 272 11.67 24.88 16.60
N ARG A 273 11.48 24.93 15.29
CA ARG A 273 12.43 24.35 14.33
C ARG A 273 13.58 25.33 14.06
N PRO A 274 14.81 24.86 13.79
CA PRO A 274 15.92 25.73 13.40
C PRO A 274 15.57 26.58 12.17
N LEU A 275 15.92 27.87 12.18
CA LEU A 275 15.61 28.82 11.10
C LEU A 275 16.14 28.37 9.73
N ALA A 276 17.27 27.67 9.69
CA ALA A 276 17.82 27.05 8.48
C ALA A 276 16.84 26.07 7.78
N THR A 277 15.89 25.48 8.52
CA THR A 277 14.84 24.60 7.98
C THR A 277 13.63 25.36 7.40
N LYS A 278 13.68 26.70 7.41
CA LYS A 278 12.75 27.58 6.68
C LYS A 278 13.14 27.71 5.21
N ALA A 279 14.37 27.33 4.85
CA ALA A 279 14.92 27.47 3.50
C ALA A 279 14.01 26.85 2.43
N ALA A 280 14.07 27.43 1.23
CA ALA A 280 13.38 26.88 0.07
C ALA A 280 13.86 25.44 -0.19
N LYS A 281 12.93 24.58 -0.61
CA LYS A 281 13.26 23.22 -1.06
C LYS A 281 14.35 23.26 -2.12
N CYS A 282 15.34 22.37 -2.00
CA CYS A 282 16.32 22.17 -3.06
C CYS A 282 15.62 21.64 -4.33
N ALA A 283 16.30 21.72 -5.47
CA ALA A 283 15.67 21.42 -6.76
C ALA A 283 15.07 20.00 -6.84
N ILE A 284 15.73 19.00 -6.25
CA ILE A 284 15.25 17.61 -6.18
C ILE A 284 14.02 17.40 -5.28
N GLU A 285 13.77 18.31 -4.32
CA GLU A 285 12.63 18.24 -3.38
C GLU A 285 11.37 18.96 -3.90
N LYS A 286 11.49 19.73 -5.00
CA LYS A 286 10.38 20.52 -5.56
C LYS A 286 9.32 19.62 -6.20
N ASN A 287 8.06 20.06 -6.15
CA ASN A 287 6.94 19.34 -6.78
C ASN A 287 6.68 19.85 -8.21
N LYS A 288 7.72 19.87 -9.06
CA LYS A 288 7.70 20.43 -10.42
C LYS A 288 8.59 19.62 -11.35
N LYS A 289 7.99 19.03 -12.38
CA LYS A 289 8.64 17.96 -13.18
C LYS A 289 9.78 18.51 -14.03
N ASP A 290 9.55 19.68 -14.62
CA ASP A 290 10.51 20.55 -15.31
C ASP A 290 11.70 20.98 -14.45
N VAL A 291 11.58 20.92 -13.12
CA VAL A 291 12.66 21.27 -12.18
C VAL A 291 13.39 20.03 -11.65
N VAL A 292 12.68 18.95 -11.34
CA VAL A 292 13.28 17.74 -10.75
C VAL A 292 13.96 16.87 -11.79
N MET A 293 13.34 16.69 -12.96
CA MET A 293 13.81 15.77 -13.99
C MET A 293 15.22 16.12 -14.50
N PRO A 294 15.58 17.40 -14.77
CA PRO A 294 16.95 17.78 -15.13
C PRO A 294 17.97 17.43 -14.05
N GLN A 295 17.58 17.53 -12.78
CA GLN A 295 18.47 17.18 -11.66
C GLN A 295 18.72 15.68 -11.59
N PHE A 296 17.71 14.85 -11.85
CA PHE A 296 17.88 13.39 -11.89
C PHE A 296 18.74 12.96 -13.09
N VAL A 297 18.60 13.62 -14.25
CA VAL A 297 19.53 13.43 -15.37
C VAL A 297 20.97 13.74 -14.93
N GLU A 298 21.16 14.84 -14.21
CA GLU A 298 22.50 15.24 -13.73
C GLU A 298 23.08 14.25 -12.72
N LEU A 299 22.26 13.67 -11.83
CA LEU A 299 22.68 12.60 -10.92
C LEU A 299 23.23 11.38 -11.69
N VAL A 300 22.49 10.91 -12.70
CA VAL A 300 22.92 9.77 -13.55
C VAL A 300 24.19 10.13 -14.33
N LYS A 301 24.21 11.32 -14.93
CA LYS A 301 25.31 11.78 -15.79
C LYS A 301 26.62 11.92 -15.03
N ARG A 302 26.59 12.53 -13.84
CA ARG A 302 27.79 12.78 -13.01
C ARG A 302 28.26 11.56 -12.22
N SER A 303 27.37 10.61 -11.92
CA SER A 303 27.76 9.35 -11.30
C SER A 303 28.90 8.68 -12.07
N LYS A 304 30.00 8.37 -11.37
CA LYS A 304 31.15 7.65 -11.94
C LYS A 304 30.96 6.13 -11.96
N SER A 305 29.84 5.63 -11.45
CA SER A 305 29.55 4.19 -11.41
C SER A 305 29.11 3.65 -12.76
N ASN A 306 29.48 2.40 -13.02
CA ASN A 306 29.06 1.69 -14.22
C ASN A 306 27.56 1.37 -14.19
N LEU A 307 27.03 1.04 -13.01
CA LEU A 307 25.61 0.80 -12.78
C LEU A 307 25.01 1.94 -11.97
N VAL A 308 23.86 2.43 -12.42
CA VAL A 308 23.10 3.47 -11.74
C VAL A 308 21.70 2.95 -11.45
N CYS A 309 21.23 3.15 -10.22
CA CYS A 309 19.95 2.66 -9.76
C CYS A 309 19.15 3.78 -9.08
N PHE A 310 17.83 3.76 -9.22
CA PHE A 310 16.90 4.59 -8.45
C PHE A 310 15.89 3.72 -7.70
N SER A 311 15.61 4.06 -6.44
CA SER A 311 14.35 3.68 -5.81
C SER A 311 13.37 4.84 -5.89
N TYR A 312 12.14 4.55 -6.31
CA TYR A 312 11.14 5.60 -6.48
C TYR A 312 9.72 5.05 -6.31
N SER A 313 8.84 5.84 -5.70
CA SER A 313 7.44 5.48 -5.53
C SER A 313 6.59 6.04 -6.66
N THR A 314 5.55 5.33 -7.09
CA THR A 314 4.55 5.89 -8.01
C THR A 314 3.72 7.01 -7.37
N GLN A 315 3.84 7.25 -6.06
CA GLN A 315 3.37 8.49 -5.42
C GLN A 315 4.26 9.73 -5.69
N GLY A 316 5.52 9.52 -6.09
CA GLY A 316 6.45 10.57 -6.46
C GLY A 316 6.15 11.13 -7.85
N LEU A 317 6.72 12.29 -8.16
CA LEU A 317 6.44 13.11 -9.34
C LEU A 317 6.62 12.43 -10.71
N LEU A 318 7.71 11.69 -10.92
CA LEU A 318 8.07 11.06 -12.20
C LEU A 318 7.40 9.70 -12.39
N THR A 319 7.03 9.38 -13.62
CA THR A 319 6.52 8.07 -14.06
C THR A 319 7.66 7.14 -14.51
N PRO A 320 7.41 5.84 -14.76
CA PRO A 320 8.40 4.95 -15.35
C PRO A 320 8.94 5.44 -16.70
N SER A 321 8.09 5.97 -17.59
CA SER A 321 8.52 6.56 -18.87
C SER A 321 9.39 7.81 -18.67
N ASP A 322 9.14 8.59 -17.62
CA ASP A 322 10.01 9.72 -17.29
C ASP A 322 11.39 9.24 -16.86
N PHE A 323 11.47 8.12 -16.13
CA PHE A 323 12.74 7.52 -15.78
C PHE A 323 13.46 6.91 -16.99
N GLU A 324 12.74 6.32 -17.93
CA GLU A 324 13.32 5.89 -19.21
C GLU A 324 14.03 7.07 -19.90
N GLU A 325 13.38 8.23 -19.93
CA GLU A 325 13.97 9.46 -20.48
C GLU A 325 15.12 10.00 -19.62
N VAL A 326 15.02 9.98 -18.28
CA VAL A 326 16.11 10.39 -17.37
C VAL A 326 17.38 9.57 -17.62
N PHE A 327 17.25 8.26 -17.71
CA PHE A 327 18.38 7.36 -17.95
C PHE A 327 18.94 7.52 -19.36
N ARG A 328 18.09 7.72 -20.36
CA ARG A 328 18.50 7.98 -21.74
C ARG A 328 19.32 9.28 -21.84
N LEU A 329 18.83 10.37 -21.26
CA LEU A 329 19.53 11.66 -21.22
C LEU A 329 20.76 11.64 -20.30
N GLY A 330 20.76 10.77 -19.29
CA GLY A 330 21.90 10.53 -18.39
C GLY A 330 23.05 9.75 -19.02
N GLY A 331 22.88 9.24 -20.25
CA GLY A 331 23.91 8.52 -21.00
C GLY A 331 23.96 7.02 -20.72
N CYS A 332 22.85 6.40 -20.32
CA CYS A 332 22.77 4.95 -20.10
C CYS A 332 22.55 4.16 -21.39
N ASP A 333 23.03 2.91 -21.41
CA ASP A 333 22.65 1.93 -22.43
C ASP A 333 21.24 1.43 -22.17
N MET A 334 20.29 1.92 -22.96
CA MET A 334 18.87 1.60 -22.81
C MET A 334 18.53 0.14 -23.11
N LYS A 335 19.43 -0.64 -23.73
CA LYS A 335 19.25 -2.11 -23.83
C LYS A 335 19.32 -2.79 -22.47
N THR A 336 20.03 -2.17 -21.54
CA THR A 336 20.22 -2.65 -20.17
C THR A 336 19.25 -2.02 -19.18
N PHE A 337 18.35 -1.13 -19.62
CA PHE A 337 17.39 -0.46 -18.75
C PHE A 337 16.30 -1.44 -18.29
N LYS A 338 16.09 -1.51 -16.97
CA LYS A 338 15.07 -2.34 -16.34
C LYS A 338 14.34 -1.58 -15.24
N VAL A 339 13.05 -1.88 -15.09
CA VAL A 339 12.20 -1.34 -14.03
C VAL A 339 11.58 -2.51 -13.27
N TYR A 340 12.10 -2.78 -12.09
CA TYR A 340 11.49 -3.70 -11.15
C TYR A 340 10.41 -2.96 -10.37
N TYR A 341 9.27 -3.60 -10.10
CA TYR A 341 8.19 -2.98 -9.33
C TYR A 341 7.50 -3.96 -8.40
N THR A 342 7.03 -3.46 -7.26
CA THR A 342 6.28 -4.25 -6.29
C THR A 342 5.17 -3.45 -5.61
N ASN A 343 4.12 -4.13 -5.16
CA ASN A 343 3.00 -3.53 -4.43
C ASN A 343 3.46 -3.03 -3.06
N HIS A 344 3.13 -1.78 -2.72
CA HIS A 344 3.40 -1.22 -1.40
C HIS A 344 2.12 -0.63 -0.77
N ARG A 345 1.82 -1.02 0.47
CA ARG A 345 0.60 -0.57 1.18
C ARG A 345 0.66 0.94 1.51
N LYS A 346 -0.45 1.66 1.29
CA LYS A 346 -0.61 3.08 1.65
C LYS A 346 -0.61 3.27 3.18
N ASN A 347 0.08 4.30 3.69
CA ASN A 347 -0.02 4.75 5.09
C ASN A 347 -1.26 5.65 5.29
N LYS A 348 -1.89 5.64 6.48
CA LYS A 348 -3.10 6.43 6.78
C LYS A 348 -2.96 7.96 6.61
N GLN A 349 -1.74 8.50 6.69
CA GLN A 349 -1.48 9.95 6.54
C GLN A 349 -1.65 10.50 5.12
N SER A 350 -1.54 9.66 4.08
CA SER A 350 -1.65 10.11 2.67
C SER A 350 -3.08 10.33 2.17
N GLN A 351 -4.09 10.29 3.05
CA GLN A 351 -5.51 10.35 2.68
C GLN A 351 -6.12 11.76 2.65
N THR A 352 -5.37 12.83 3.00
CA THR A 352 -5.96 14.16 3.32
C THR A 352 -5.37 15.35 2.55
N ALA A 353 -5.45 15.39 1.21
CA ALA A 353 -5.06 16.57 0.42
C ALA A 353 -6.11 16.96 -0.65
N LEU A 354 -6.49 18.25 -0.72
CA LEU A 354 -7.54 18.84 -1.59
C LEU A 354 -6.98 19.94 -2.55
N LYS A 355 -7.68 20.16 -3.70
CA LYS A 355 -7.30 20.84 -4.99
C LYS A 355 -6.99 22.37 -5.04
N ASN A 356 -6.00 22.77 -5.88
CA ASN A 356 -6.03 23.82 -6.94
C ASN A 356 -4.66 24.06 -7.66
N GLY A 357 -4.64 24.04 -9.01
CA GLY A 357 -3.67 24.74 -9.90
C GLY A 357 -2.44 23.95 -10.37
N SER A 358 -1.64 24.54 -11.30
CA SER A 358 -0.51 24.08 -12.18
C SER A 358 0.64 23.23 -11.57
N SER A 359 0.27 22.41 -10.62
CA SER A 359 0.99 21.44 -9.83
C SER A 359 0.32 20.09 -10.11
N ILE A 360 0.99 18.95 -9.90
CA ILE A 360 0.33 17.67 -10.15
C ILE A 360 -0.81 17.48 -9.14
N GLU A 361 -2.03 17.63 -9.64
CA GLU A 361 -3.25 17.33 -8.95
C GLU A 361 -3.56 15.84 -9.03
N ARG A 362 -2.88 15.00 -8.23
CA ARG A 362 -3.23 13.57 -8.18
C ARG A 362 -4.49 13.38 -7.35
N GLU A 363 -5.64 13.58 -7.98
CA GLU A 363 -6.91 13.00 -7.55
C GLU A 363 -6.94 11.55 -8.00
N ASN A 364 -6.37 10.64 -7.20
CA ASN A 364 -6.72 9.23 -7.28
C ASN A 364 -6.44 8.59 -5.92
N HIS A 365 -7.43 8.66 -5.03
CA HIS A 365 -7.33 8.05 -3.71
C HIS A 365 -7.17 6.51 -3.78
N ASP A 366 -7.43 5.89 -4.95
CA ASP A 366 -7.54 4.43 -5.12
C ASP A 366 -6.56 3.79 -6.12
N ALA A 367 -5.64 4.52 -6.77
CA ALA A 367 -4.63 3.87 -7.63
C ALA A 367 -3.69 2.97 -6.80
N GLU A 368 -3.36 1.77 -7.30
CA GLU A 368 -2.34 0.91 -6.70
C GLU A 368 -1.01 1.64 -6.59
N LEU A 369 -0.36 1.50 -5.43
CA LEU A 369 0.89 2.16 -5.12
C LEU A 369 2.00 1.15 -5.32
N TYR A 370 2.92 1.47 -6.23
CA TYR A 370 4.08 0.66 -6.51
C TYR A 370 5.33 1.37 -6.02
N GLU A 371 6.25 0.58 -5.50
CA GLU A 371 7.65 0.98 -5.36
C GLU A 371 8.43 0.41 -6.53
N LEU A 372 9.28 1.26 -7.09
CA LEU A 372 10.08 0.99 -8.26
C LEU A 372 11.54 0.87 -7.85
N PHE A 373 12.24 -0.08 -8.46
CA PHE A 373 13.69 -0.16 -8.49
C PHE A 373 14.13 -0.14 -9.95
N ILE A 374 14.77 0.94 -10.36
CA ILE A 374 15.07 1.25 -11.76
C ILE A 374 16.57 1.20 -11.92
N ILE A 375 17.08 0.47 -12.91
CA ILE A 375 18.52 0.22 -13.04
C ILE A 375 18.93 0.16 -14.51
N ALA A 376 20.10 0.73 -14.83
CA ALA A 376 20.75 0.57 -16.13
C ALA A 376 22.26 0.75 -16.02
N ARG A 377 22.98 0.30 -17.05
CA ARG A 377 24.42 0.56 -17.22
C ARG A 377 24.66 1.89 -17.91
N LYS A 378 25.70 2.62 -17.50
CA LYS A 378 26.21 3.76 -18.28
C LYS A 378 26.83 3.27 -19.59
N SER A 379 26.56 3.98 -20.68
CA SER A 379 27.19 3.71 -21.96
C SER A 379 28.57 4.38 -22.04
N ASP A 380 29.51 3.74 -22.75
CA ASP A 380 30.82 4.34 -23.04
C ASP A 380 30.74 5.44 -24.11
N ILE A 381 29.56 5.62 -24.73
CA ILE A 381 29.34 6.55 -25.83
C ILE A 381 29.05 7.94 -25.27
N ARG A 382 30.02 8.84 -25.40
CA ARG A 382 29.80 10.27 -25.13
C ARG A 382 29.09 10.91 -26.32
N LEU A 383 27.79 11.18 -26.18
CA LEU A 383 27.07 11.99 -27.14
C LEU A 383 27.60 13.44 -27.09
N VAL A 384 28.01 13.97 -28.24
CA VAL A 384 28.29 15.40 -28.41
C VAL A 384 26.94 16.07 -28.64
N GLU A 385 26.54 16.96 -27.74
CA GLU A 385 25.18 17.49 -27.73
C GLU A 385 25.19 19.02 -27.79
N SER A 386 24.44 19.58 -28.74
CA SER A 386 24.31 21.03 -28.95
C SER A 386 23.28 21.70 -28.04
N GLN A 387 22.39 20.92 -27.42
CA GLN A 387 21.33 21.38 -26.52
C GLN A 387 21.66 21.07 -25.06
N THR A 388 21.27 21.95 -24.17
CA THR A 388 21.35 21.77 -22.71
C THR A 388 20.39 20.69 -22.23
N ILE A 389 20.64 20.10 -21.06
CA ILE A 389 19.73 19.12 -20.42
C ILE A 389 18.34 19.72 -20.20
N GLN A 390 18.29 21.00 -19.82
CA GLN A 390 17.04 21.73 -19.58
C GLN A 390 16.16 21.76 -20.84
N GLU A 391 16.72 22.17 -21.98
CA GLU A 391 16.00 22.26 -23.26
C GLU A 391 15.46 20.89 -23.72
N LYS A 392 16.21 19.81 -23.47
CA LYS A 392 15.79 18.45 -23.82
C LYS A 392 14.62 17.97 -22.98
N VAL A 393 14.68 18.21 -21.68
CA VAL A 393 13.58 17.89 -20.76
C VAL A 393 12.33 18.68 -21.15
N GLU A 394 12.46 19.99 -21.42
CA GLU A 394 11.33 20.82 -21.86
C GLU A 394 10.71 20.30 -23.16
N THR A 395 11.55 19.89 -24.13
CA THR A 395 11.09 19.27 -25.38
C THR A 395 10.35 17.94 -25.13
N TYR A 396 10.83 17.10 -24.21
CA TYR A 396 10.15 15.86 -23.81
C TYR A 396 8.80 16.14 -23.17
N LEU A 397 8.73 17.13 -22.27
CA LEU A 397 7.49 17.48 -21.55
C LEU A 397 6.41 18.09 -22.44
N GLN A 398 6.77 18.63 -23.61
CA GLN A 398 5.82 19.12 -24.61
C GLN A 398 5.17 17.99 -25.43
N LYS A 399 5.73 16.78 -25.41
CA LYS A 399 5.12 15.63 -26.08
C LYS A 399 3.94 15.15 -25.23
N ASP A 400 2.77 14.99 -25.86
CA ASP A 400 1.57 14.47 -25.20
C ASP A 400 1.73 12.96 -24.98
N VAL A 401 2.51 12.58 -23.97
CA VAL A 401 2.74 11.18 -23.60
C VAL A 401 1.54 10.69 -22.79
N SER A 402 0.44 10.47 -23.50
CA SER A 402 -0.67 9.64 -23.01
C SER A 402 -0.20 8.18 -22.91
N GLU A 403 -0.62 7.47 -21.86
CA GLU A 403 -0.32 6.06 -21.50
C GLU A 403 0.89 5.78 -20.60
N HIS A 404 0.64 5.20 -19.42
CA HIS A 404 1.66 4.76 -18.46
C HIS A 404 1.23 3.49 -17.71
N SER A 405 0.81 2.45 -18.44
CA SER A 405 0.73 1.11 -17.85
C SER A 405 2.15 0.56 -17.74
N ILE A 406 2.70 0.52 -16.52
CA ILE A 406 4.06 0.01 -16.26
C ILE A 406 4.18 -1.47 -16.65
N SER A 407 3.08 -2.23 -16.57
CA SER A 407 3.05 -3.67 -16.81
C SER A 407 3.26 -4.06 -18.26
N ASP A 408 3.00 -3.17 -19.22
CA ASP A 408 2.96 -3.51 -20.65
C ASP A 408 4.29 -3.27 -21.38
N LYS A 409 5.33 -2.86 -20.63
CA LYS A 409 6.66 -2.58 -21.18
C LYS A 409 7.59 -3.77 -20.99
N SER A 410 8.33 -4.13 -22.04
CA SER A 410 9.29 -5.25 -22.04
C SER A 410 10.48 -5.09 -21.08
N TYR A 411 10.70 -3.88 -20.55
CA TYR A 411 11.71 -3.61 -19.53
C TYR A 411 11.19 -3.73 -18.09
N SER A 412 9.88 -3.95 -17.90
CA SER A 412 9.26 -4.00 -16.57
C SER A 412 9.21 -5.42 -16.02
N ILE A 413 9.58 -5.59 -14.74
CA ILE A 413 9.65 -6.88 -14.07
C ILE A 413 8.91 -6.77 -12.71
N TYR A 414 7.95 -7.66 -12.48
CA TYR A 414 7.20 -7.67 -11.22
C TYR A 414 7.89 -8.51 -10.15
N TYR A 415 7.92 -7.98 -8.92
CA TYR A 415 8.37 -8.68 -7.73
C TYR A 415 7.19 -8.95 -6.79
N ASP A 416 6.95 -10.24 -6.50
CA ASP A 416 5.93 -10.69 -5.56
C ASP A 416 6.48 -10.66 -4.13
N ASN A 417 6.10 -9.64 -3.36
CA ASN A 417 6.51 -9.45 -1.97
C ASN A 417 6.09 -10.60 -1.03
N GLU A 418 5.00 -11.32 -1.34
CA GLU A 418 4.50 -12.40 -0.48
C GLU A 418 5.33 -13.67 -0.67
N LYS A 419 5.73 -13.94 -1.91
CA LYS A 419 6.56 -15.10 -2.25
C LYS A 419 8.06 -14.85 -2.10
N GLY A 420 8.49 -13.59 -2.14
CA GLY A 420 9.91 -13.22 -2.14
C GLY A 420 10.60 -13.71 -3.42
N SER A 421 9.99 -13.43 -4.56
CA SER A 421 10.46 -13.96 -5.85
C SER A 421 10.20 -12.97 -6.98
N ILE A 422 11.17 -12.87 -7.87
CA ILE A 422 11.04 -12.17 -9.15
C ILE A 422 10.24 -13.02 -10.11
N ASN A 423 9.25 -12.40 -10.75
CA ASN A 423 8.50 -13.02 -11.81
C ASN A 423 8.98 -12.44 -13.14
N GLU A 424 10.06 -13.04 -13.68
CA GLU A 424 10.75 -12.61 -14.92
C GLU A 424 9.89 -12.69 -16.18
N LYS A 425 8.77 -13.37 -16.09
CA LYS A 425 7.96 -13.67 -17.23
C LYS A 425 7.33 -12.38 -17.74
N THR A 426 7.71 -12.02 -18.97
CA THR A 426 6.86 -11.25 -19.88
C THR A 426 5.42 -11.75 -19.70
N ILE A 427 4.43 -10.86 -19.64
CA ILE A 427 3.03 -11.16 -19.28
C ILE A 427 2.40 -12.33 -20.09
N GLY A 428 3.04 -12.81 -21.17
CA GLY A 428 2.71 -14.05 -21.86
C GLY A 428 3.10 -15.38 -21.19
N GLU A 429 3.98 -15.44 -20.18
CA GLU A 429 4.48 -16.71 -19.63
C GLU A 429 4.09 -16.98 -18.16
N ILE A 430 3.55 -16.03 -17.38
CA ILE A 430 3.13 -16.24 -15.96
C ILE A 430 2.00 -17.27 -15.84
N SER A 431 1.26 -17.47 -16.93
CA SER A 431 0.23 -18.50 -17.02
C SER A 431 0.74 -19.96 -17.10
N MET A 432 2.05 -20.23 -17.22
CA MET A 432 2.52 -21.59 -17.58
C MET A 432 3.44 -22.35 -16.62
N SER A 433 3.69 -21.94 -15.36
CA SER A 433 4.58 -22.75 -14.50
C SER A 433 4.34 -22.71 -13.00
N ASN A 434 3.10 -22.89 -12.56
CA ASN A 434 2.84 -23.61 -11.32
C ASN A 434 1.59 -24.48 -11.50
N ASN A 435 1.75 -25.52 -12.31
CA ASN A 435 1.30 -26.89 -12.06
C ASN A 435 1.33 -27.66 -13.39
N LYS A 436 2.42 -28.38 -13.65
CA LYS A 436 2.34 -29.55 -14.53
C LYS A 436 1.56 -30.62 -13.78
N ILE A 437 0.29 -30.76 -14.11
CA ILE A 437 -0.25 -32.10 -14.38
C ILE A 437 -0.76 -32.06 -15.82
N ASN A 438 0.07 -32.66 -16.69
CA ASN A 438 -0.18 -33.10 -18.06
C ASN A 438 -1.30 -32.42 -18.86
N SER A 439 -0.89 -31.64 -19.88
CA SER A 439 -1.57 -31.71 -21.17
C SER A 439 -0.53 -31.68 -22.30
N LYS A 440 -0.60 -32.69 -23.16
CA LYS A 440 0.09 -32.72 -24.45
C LYS A 440 -0.50 -31.61 -25.33
N ARG A 441 0.37 -31.00 -26.14
CA ARG A 441 0.02 -30.11 -27.25
C ARG A 441 -1.02 -30.77 -28.15
N GLU A 442 -2.15 -30.12 -28.35
CA GLU A 442 -2.84 -30.11 -29.63
C GLU A 442 -3.10 -28.65 -30.04
N THR A 443 -2.58 -28.32 -31.21
CA THR A 443 -2.83 -27.13 -31.97
C THR A 443 -4.28 -27.13 -32.48
N SER A 444 -5.12 -26.18 -32.07
CA SER A 444 -6.33 -25.84 -32.83
C SER A 444 -6.88 -24.44 -32.49
N LYS A 445 -6.90 -23.58 -33.51
CA LYS A 445 -7.85 -22.51 -33.88
C LYS A 445 -8.64 -21.77 -32.77
N ALA A 446 -8.68 -20.44 -32.92
CA ALA A 446 -9.55 -19.46 -32.28
C ALA A 446 -10.92 -20.00 -31.80
N GLY A 447 -11.24 -19.80 -30.51
CA GLY A 447 -12.55 -20.09 -29.92
C GLY A 447 -12.85 -19.15 -28.74
N ASN A 448 -14.05 -18.54 -28.76
CA ASN A 448 -14.62 -17.62 -27.76
C ASN A 448 -14.55 -18.15 -26.31
N GLU A 449 -13.92 -17.43 -25.37
CA GLU A 449 -14.19 -17.63 -23.94
C GLU A 449 -15.49 -16.89 -23.54
N ALA A 450 -16.52 -17.64 -23.19
CA ALA A 450 -17.86 -17.11 -22.93
C ALA A 450 -18.06 -16.58 -21.49
N LEU A 451 -17.33 -17.06 -20.48
CA LEU A 451 -17.55 -16.68 -19.07
C LEU A 451 -16.23 -16.30 -18.40
N LYS A 452 -16.24 -15.17 -17.68
CA LYS A 452 -15.10 -14.63 -16.93
C LYS A 452 -15.50 -14.36 -15.49
N ILE A 453 -14.68 -14.77 -14.53
CA ILE A 453 -14.90 -14.50 -13.10
C ILE A 453 -13.64 -13.91 -12.47
N TYR A 454 -13.81 -13.06 -11.46
CA TYR A 454 -12.73 -12.42 -10.72
C TYR A 454 -12.89 -12.67 -9.22
N ASN A 455 -11.77 -12.98 -8.55
CA ASN A 455 -11.72 -12.99 -7.09
C ASN A 455 -11.18 -11.65 -6.60
N GLU A 456 -12.04 -10.64 -6.42
CA GLU A 456 -11.64 -9.28 -6.03
C GLU A 456 -12.81 -8.50 -5.43
N ASP A 457 -12.52 -7.31 -4.90
CA ASP A 457 -13.46 -6.25 -4.62
C ASP A 457 -14.16 -5.76 -5.90
N VAL A 458 -15.48 -5.71 -5.82
CA VAL A 458 -16.34 -5.34 -6.94
C VAL A 458 -16.10 -3.93 -7.46
N LEU A 459 -15.76 -2.96 -6.61
CA LEU A 459 -15.53 -1.58 -7.04
C LEU A 459 -14.23 -1.48 -7.83
N ALA A 460 -13.20 -2.23 -7.46
CA ALA A 460 -11.96 -2.31 -8.21
C ALA A 460 -12.21 -2.88 -9.62
N VAL A 461 -12.94 -4.00 -9.71
CA VAL A 461 -13.28 -4.61 -10.99
C VAL A 461 -14.13 -3.65 -11.83
N MET A 462 -15.22 -3.10 -11.29
CA MET A 462 -16.06 -2.17 -12.07
C MET A 462 -15.28 -0.96 -12.56
N LYS A 463 -14.44 -0.32 -11.72
CA LYS A 463 -13.59 0.82 -12.13
C LYS A 463 -12.64 0.49 -13.29
N SER A 464 -12.20 -0.77 -13.40
CA SER A 464 -11.38 -1.24 -14.53
C SER A 464 -12.20 -1.57 -15.78
N MET A 465 -13.51 -1.77 -15.65
CA MET A 465 -14.40 -2.03 -16.78
C MET A 465 -14.67 -0.73 -17.54
N ASN A 466 -14.65 -0.82 -18.87
CA ASN A 466 -15.04 0.30 -19.74
C ASN A 466 -16.49 0.73 -19.48
N ASP A 467 -16.78 2.01 -19.67
CA ASP A 467 -18.15 2.53 -19.72
C ASP A 467 -18.96 1.74 -20.76
N GLU A 468 -20.23 1.49 -20.46
CA GLU A 468 -21.16 0.84 -21.41
C GLU A 468 -20.62 -0.48 -22.00
N SER A 469 -19.96 -1.29 -21.17
CA SER A 469 -19.34 -2.56 -21.57
C SER A 469 -20.22 -3.80 -21.37
N VAL A 470 -21.30 -3.73 -20.58
CA VAL A 470 -22.17 -4.88 -20.29
C VAL A 470 -23.62 -4.65 -20.71
N ASP A 471 -24.29 -5.71 -21.15
CA ASP A 471 -25.63 -5.66 -21.74
C ASP A 471 -26.75 -5.85 -20.71
N LEU A 472 -26.45 -6.51 -19.61
CA LEU A 472 -27.41 -6.80 -18.54
C LEU A 472 -26.70 -6.94 -17.20
N VAL A 473 -27.27 -6.37 -16.14
CA VAL A 473 -26.86 -6.64 -14.76
C VAL A 473 -27.96 -7.43 -14.06
N VAL A 474 -27.59 -8.55 -13.44
CA VAL A 474 -28.46 -9.33 -12.56
C VAL A 474 -27.67 -9.58 -11.29
N THR A 475 -28.19 -9.14 -10.14
CA THR A 475 -27.39 -9.21 -8.91
C THR A 475 -28.16 -9.30 -7.61
N ASP A 476 -27.62 -10.11 -6.69
CA ASP A 476 -28.05 -10.25 -5.29
C ASP A 476 -27.01 -9.61 -4.35
N PRO A 477 -27.09 -8.28 -4.12
CA PRO A 477 -26.08 -7.56 -3.37
C PRO A 477 -26.09 -7.90 -1.86
N PRO A 478 -24.95 -7.74 -1.18
CA PRO A 478 -24.91 -7.78 0.28
C PRO A 478 -25.74 -6.64 0.87
N TYR A 479 -26.52 -6.94 1.90
CA TYR A 479 -27.28 -5.94 2.67
C TYR A 479 -27.41 -6.33 4.14
N LYS A 480 -27.68 -5.35 5.00
CA LYS A 480 -27.90 -5.58 6.43
C LYS A 480 -29.18 -6.37 6.66
N ILE A 481 -29.12 -7.30 7.61
CA ILE A 481 -30.28 -8.05 8.09
C ILE A 481 -30.62 -7.56 9.50
N ALA A 482 -31.87 -7.77 9.92
CA ALA A 482 -32.34 -7.52 11.28
C ALA A 482 -31.36 -8.03 12.34
N THR A 483 -31.00 -7.18 13.30
CA THR A 483 -30.34 -7.61 14.53
C THR A 483 -31.34 -8.34 15.43
N GLY A 484 -30.92 -9.46 16.01
CA GLY A 484 -31.74 -10.25 16.94
C GLY A 484 -32.36 -11.51 16.33
N GLY A 485 -32.20 -12.63 17.04
CA GLY A 485 -32.74 -13.93 16.65
C GLY A 485 -32.06 -15.09 17.37
N CYS A 486 -30.75 -14.98 17.60
CA CYS A 486 -29.94 -15.96 18.29
C CYS A 486 -29.92 -15.71 19.81
N LYS A 487 -30.67 -16.51 20.59
CA LYS A 487 -30.47 -16.60 22.05
C LYS A 487 -29.53 -17.79 22.33
N VAL A 488 -28.43 -17.52 23.04
CA VAL A 488 -27.50 -18.54 23.53
C VAL A 488 -27.86 -18.82 24.99
N ASN A 489 -28.21 -20.07 25.33
CA ASN A 489 -28.43 -20.49 26.73
C ASN A 489 -27.28 -21.39 27.18
N GLY A 490 -26.34 -20.87 28.00
CA GLY A 490 -25.22 -21.65 28.56
C GLY A 490 -23.81 -21.14 28.19
N ASP A 491 -22.77 -21.88 28.55
CA ASP A 491 -21.36 -21.57 28.26
C ASP A 491 -20.89 -22.16 26.91
N ILE A 492 -20.51 -21.27 25.99
CA ILE A 492 -20.03 -21.54 24.62
C ILE A 492 -18.71 -22.33 24.62
N SER A 493 -18.01 -22.42 25.75
CA SER A 493 -16.78 -23.22 25.88
C SER A 493 -17.00 -24.72 25.78
N LYS A 494 -18.20 -25.21 26.14
CA LYS A 494 -18.42 -26.65 26.38
C LYS A 494 -19.14 -27.40 25.25
N ASN A 495 -20.16 -26.83 24.61
CA ASN A 495 -20.90 -27.49 23.52
C ASN A 495 -21.44 -26.47 22.49
N PRO A 496 -20.68 -26.16 21.42
CA PRO A 496 -21.09 -25.17 20.41
C PRO A 496 -22.32 -25.57 19.61
N SER A 497 -22.55 -26.88 19.43
CA SER A 497 -23.59 -27.45 18.56
C SER A 497 -24.99 -27.52 19.19
N GLU A 498 -25.13 -27.40 20.53
CA GLU A 498 -26.41 -27.60 21.22
C GLU A 498 -27.17 -26.31 21.57
N MET A 499 -26.59 -25.12 21.38
CA MET A 499 -27.06 -23.91 22.08
C MET A 499 -27.71 -22.80 21.25
N LEU A 500 -27.99 -23.01 19.94
CA LEU A 500 -28.74 -22.05 19.11
C LEU A 500 -30.05 -22.65 18.58
N ASN A 501 -31.10 -22.65 19.42
CA ASN A 501 -32.37 -23.29 19.08
C ASN A 501 -33.41 -22.39 18.39
N ARG A 502 -33.13 -21.09 18.15
CA ARG A 502 -34.09 -20.16 17.52
C ARG A 502 -33.37 -19.10 16.67
N GLY A 503 -33.94 -18.74 15.50
CA GLY A 503 -33.43 -17.69 14.59
C GLY A 503 -33.35 -18.11 13.11
N ILE A 504 -33.20 -17.15 12.17
CA ILE A 504 -33.10 -17.40 10.71
C ILE A 504 -31.92 -18.36 10.38
N ALA A 505 -30.87 -18.33 11.20
CA ALA A 505 -29.70 -19.21 11.07
C ALA A 505 -29.88 -20.58 11.76
N ALA A 506 -30.95 -20.84 12.52
CA ALA A 506 -31.08 -22.05 13.36
C ALA A 506 -31.19 -23.36 12.56
N ASN A 507 -31.76 -23.32 11.35
CA ASN A 507 -31.78 -24.50 10.48
C ASN A 507 -30.49 -24.64 9.64
N ASP A 508 -29.78 -23.52 9.39
CA ASP A 508 -28.43 -23.52 8.83
C ASP A 508 -27.35 -23.81 9.91
N LEU A 509 -27.70 -23.89 11.20
CA LEU A 509 -26.75 -24.20 12.28
C LEU A 509 -26.35 -25.67 12.36
N LYS A 510 -27.10 -26.57 11.70
CA LYS A 510 -26.65 -27.93 11.41
C LYS A 510 -25.70 -27.99 10.22
N SER A 511 -25.50 -26.88 9.52
CA SER A 511 -24.65 -26.82 8.34
C SER A 511 -23.24 -26.34 8.69
N LYS A 512 -22.28 -26.93 7.99
CA LYS A 512 -20.85 -26.62 7.82
C LYS A 512 -20.42 -25.13 7.75
N TRP A 513 -21.33 -24.17 7.86
CA TRP A 513 -21.11 -22.73 7.61
C TRP A 513 -20.99 -21.87 8.88
N ILE A 514 -21.28 -22.39 10.08
CA ILE A 514 -21.21 -21.65 11.36
C ILE A 514 -20.23 -22.32 12.32
N ASN A 515 -19.26 -21.55 12.84
CA ASN A 515 -18.27 -21.96 13.83
C ASN A 515 -18.24 -20.97 15.02
N LYS A 516 -17.46 -21.25 16.07
CA LYS A 516 -17.42 -20.41 17.28
C LYS A 516 -16.98 -18.95 17.01
N SER A 517 -16.28 -18.70 15.90
CA SER A 517 -15.71 -17.39 15.57
C SER A 517 -16.64 -16.44 14.80
N ASN A 518 -17.78 -16.93 14.28
CA ASN A 518 -18.70 -16.11 13.48
C ASN A 518 -20.10 -15.91 14.14
N VAL A 519 -20.31 -16.40 15.37
CA VAL A 519 -21.57 -16.20 16.12
C VAL A 519 -21.80 -14.73 16.51
N ASP A 520 -20.76 -14.02 16.95
CA ASP A 520 -20.88 -12.59 17.30
C ASP A 520 -21.12 -11.70 16.07
N PHE A 521 -20.61 -12.13 14.91
CA PHE A 521 -20.81 -11.46 13.63
C PHE A 521 -22.27 -11.58 13.13
N ILE A 522 -22.88 -12.74 13.31
CA ILE A 522 -24.31 -12.95 13.01
C ILE A 522 -25.19 -12.11 13.95
N ARG A 523 -24.78 -11.91 15.22
CA ARG A 523 -25.51 -11.05 16.17
C ARG A 523 -25.54 -9.58 15.76
N SER A 524 -24.55 -9.08 15.01
CA SER A 524 -24.50 -7.69 14.54
C SER A 524 -25.36 -7.43 13.28
N GLY A 525 -26.09 -8.42 12.77
CA GLY A 525 -26.96 -8.27 11.59
C GLY A 525 -26.24 -8.45 10.26
N SER A 526 -25.02 -9.00 10.28
CA SER A 526 -24.22 -9.31 9.09
C SER A 526 -24.09 -10.81 8.89
N LEU A 527 -24.36 -11.30 7.67
CA LEU A 527 -24.22 -12.73 7.32
C LEU A 527 -22.82 -13.12 6.87
N PHE A 528 -22.05 -12.18 6.29
CA PHE A 528 -20.74 -12.44 5.67
C PHE A 528 -19.67 -11.46 6.14
N LYS A 529 -18.42 -11.93 6.29
CA LYS A 529 -17.23 -11.14 6.70
C LYS A 529 -17.08 -9.82 5.93
N HIS A 530 -17.56 -9.76 4.68
CA HIS A 530 -17.50 -8.63 3.76
C HIS A 530 -18.87 -7.96 3.48
N ASN A 531 -19.75 -7.80 4.48
CA ASN A 531 -21.11 -7.24 4.32
C ASN A 531 -21.24 -5.71 4.54
N THR A 532 -20.21 -4.91 4.22
CA THR A 532 -20.12 -3.50 4.63
C THR A 532 -20.33 -2.47 3.52
N ILE A 533 -20.40 -2.90 2.25
CA ILE A 533 -20.56 -1.99 1.11
C ILE A 533 -21.97 -1.38 1.08
N LYS A 534 -22.10 -0.07 0.83
CA LYS A 534 -23.40 0.60 0.73
C LYS A 534 -23.88 0.64 -0.72
N PHE A 535 -25.20 0.68 -0.92
CA PHE A 535 -25.79 0.85 -2.26
C PHE A 535 -25.28 2.11 -2.98
N SER A 536 -25.04 3.21 -2.25
CA SER A 536 -24.47 4.46 -2.78
C SER A 536 -23.07 4.30 -3.38
N ASP A 537 -22.32 3.29 -2.97
CA ASP A 537 -20.91 3.14 -3.33
C ASP A 537 -20.74 2.42 -4.68
N TRP A 538 -21.64 1.47 -5.01
CA TRP A 538 -21.48 0.59 -6.17
C TRP A 538 -22.55 0.75 -7.25
N ILE A 539 -23.77 1.19 -6.92
CA ILE A 539 -24.82 1.36 -7.94
C ILE A 539 -24.44 2.42 -9.01
N PRO A 540 -23.74 3.53 -8.70
CA PRO A 540 -23.26 4.45 -9.73
C PRO A 540 -22.29 3.81 -10.73
N GLU A 541 -21.41 2.92 -10.26
CA GLU A 541 -20.48 2.19 -11.13
C GLU A 541 -21.23 1.18 -12.01
N VAL A 542 -22.23 0.49 -11.45
CA VAL A 542 -23.13 -0.38 -12.23
C VAL A 542 -23.84 0.42 -13.32
N TYR A 543 -24.32 1.63 -13.02
CA TYR A 543 -24.93 2.52 -14.02
C TYR A 543 -23.93 2.91 -15.11
N ARG A 544 -22.66 3.18 -14.76
CA ARG A 544 -21.60 3.54 -15.72
C ARG A 544 -21.30 2.38 -16.69
N VAL A 545 -21.03 1.18 -16.17
CA VAL A 545 -20.61 0.02 -16.99
C VAL A 545 -21.76 -0.56 -17.81
N LEU A 546 -23.01 -0.39 -17.38
CA LEU A 546 -24.17 -0.87 -18.11
C LEU A 546 -24.39 -0.05 -19.40
N LYS A 547 -24.62 -0.71 -20.52
CA LYS A 547 -24.95 -0.04 -21.81
C LYS A 547 -26.24 0.75 -21.73
N ASN A 548 -26.32 1.82 -22.51
CA ASN A 548 -27.55 2.59 -22.64
C ASN A 548 -28.69 1.75 -23.28
N GLN A 549 -29.94 2.03 -22.89
CA GLN A 549 -31.15 1.31 -23.33
C GLN A 549 -31.20 -0.18 -22.95
N THR A 550 -30.72 -0.50 -21.75
CA THR A 550 -30.70 -1.87 -21.19
C THR A 550 -31.32 -1.92 -19.79
N HIS A 551 -31.41 -3.13 -19.22
CA HIS A 551 -32.02 -3.38 -17.91
C HIS A 551 -30.99 -3.77 -16.85
N ALA A 552 -31.34 -3.54 -15.59
CA ALA A 552 -30.65 -4.06 -14.42
C ALA A 552 -31.66 -4.65 -13.43
N TYR A 553 -31.32 -5.77 -12.81
CA TYR A 553 -32.12 -6.43 -11.78
C TYR A 553 -31.35 -6.49 -10.47
N PHE A 554 -31.94 -5.92 -9.42
CA PHE A 554 -31.38 -5.92 -8.08
C PHE A 554 -32.28 -6.69 -7.12
N MET A 555 -31.83 -7.82 -6.59
CA MET A 555 -32.57 -8.60 -5.59
C MET A 555 -32.45 -7.94 -4.22
N VAL A 556 -33.55 -7.88 -3.48
CA VAL A 556 -33.57 -7.22 -2.17
C VAL A 556 -34.71 -7.72 -1.29
N ASN A 557 -34.55 -7.58 0.03
CA ASN A 557 -35.64 -7.83 0.97
C ASN A 557 -36.57 -6.61 1.10
N ASP A 558 -37.68 -6.76 1.81
CA ASP A 558 -38.66 -5.71 2.12
C ASP A 558 -38.07 -4.48 2.82
N ARG A 559 -37.03 -4.66 3.64
CA ARG A 559 -36.49 -3.59 4.51
C ARG A 559 -35.51 -2.67 3.80
N ASN A 560 -34.69 -3.25 2.93
CA ASN A 560 -33.65 -2.55 2.18
C ASN A 560 -34.16 -2.07 0.81
N LEU A 561 -35.39 -2.45 0.44
CA LEU A 561 -36.04 -2.09 -0.83
C LEU A 561 -36.06 -0.57 -1.08
N ASN A 562 -36.46 0.21 -0.07
CA ASN A 562 -36.56 1.67 -0.23
C ASN A 562 -35.19 2.33 -0.44
N GLU A 563 -34.18 1.92 0.31
CA GLU A 563 -32.81 2.43 0.18
C GLU A 563 -32.24 2.09 -1.19
N LEU A 564 -32.39 0.84 -1.64
CA LEU A 564 -31.90 0.41 -2.96
C LEU A 564 -32.56 1.19 -4.10
N MET A 565 -33.88 1.35 -4.07
CA MET A 565 -34.59 2.13 -5.10
C MET A 565 -34.14 3.60 -5.10
N THR A 566 -33.92 4.18 -3.91
CA THR A 566 -33.46 5.57 -3.78
C THR A 566 -32.07 5.76 -4.40
N GLU A 567 -31.12 4.89 -4.06
CA GLU A 567 -29.76 4.99 -4.59
C GLU A 567 -29.67 4.66 -6.08
N ALA A 568 -30.50 3.73 -6.59
CA ALA A 568 -30.61 3.48 -8.03
C ALA A 568 -31.12 4.70 -8.80
N ILE A 569 -32.15 5.38 -8.29
CA ILE A 569 -32.68 6.60 -8.93
C ILE A 569 -31.63 7.72 -8.89
N LYS A 570 -30.93 7.90 -7.77
CA LYS A 570 -29.83 8.88 -7.65
C LYS A 570 -28.70 8.62 -8.64
N ALA A 571 -28.34 7.36 -8.87
CA ALA A 571 -27.34 6.96 -9.86
C ALA A 571 -27.77 7.22 -11.31
N GLY A 572 -29.06 7.48 -11.56
CA GLY A 572 -29.61 7.79 -12.88
C GLY A 572 -30.49 6.70 -13.48
N PHE A 573 -30.69 5.57 -12.79
CA PHE A 573 -31.62 4.55 -13.25
C PHE A 573 -33.07 5.06 -13.23
N LYS A 574 -33.87 4.58 -14.18
CA LYS A 574 -35.33 4.71 -14.13
C LYS A 574 -35.92 3.40 -13.63
N LEU A 575 -36.72 3.47 -12.57
CA LEU A 575 -37.46 2.32 -12.06
C LEU A 575 -38.47 1.87 -13.11
N GLN A 576 -38.47 0.58 -13.45
CA GLN A 576 -39.39 -0.01 -14.42
C GLN A 576 -40.48 -0.83 -13.72
N ASN A 577 -40.10 -1.72 -12.81
CA ASN A 577 -41.06 -2.51 -12.04
C ASN A 577 -40.42 -3.08 -10.76
N VAL A 578 -41.23 -3.40 -9.75
CA VAL A 578 -40.80 -4.20 -8.59
C VAL A 578 -41.45 -5.57 -8.72
N LEU A 579 -40.64 -6.58 -9.01
CA LEU A 579 -41.10 -7.97 -9.15
C LEU A 579 -41.11 -8.64 -7.78
N VAL A 580 -41.97 -9.65 -7.64
CA VAL A 580 -42.09 -10.46 -6.42
C VAL A 580 -41.68 -11.89 -6.74
N TRP A 581 -40.62 -12.37 -6.11
CA TRP A 581 -40.28 -13.78 -6.11
C TRP A 581 -41.02 -14.49 -4.98
N LYS A 582 -42.05 -15.28 -5.33
CA LYS A 582 -42.80 -16.12 -4.38
C LYS A 582 -42.09 -17.45 -4.21
N LYS A 583 -41.66 -17.71 -2.98
CA LYS A 583 -40.93 -18.92 -2.58
C LYS A 583 -41.90 -20.02 -2.15
N ASN A 584 -41.47 -21.27 -2.27
CA ASN A 584 -42.18 -22.44 -1.75
C ASN A 584 -42.03 -22.63 -0.22
N ASN A 585 -41.15 -21.87 0.42
CA ASN A 585 -40.95 -21.87 1.86
C ASN A 585 -41.22 -20.49 2.46
N ALA A 586 -41.65 -20.49 3.72
CA ALA A 586 -41.92 -19.28 4.49
C ALA A 586 -41.00 -19.23 5.71
N THR A 587 -40.37 -18.08 5.94
CA THR A 587 -39.58 -17.86 7.16
C THR A 587 -40.55 -17.55 8.31
N PRO A 588 -40.55 -18.34 9.40
CA PRO A 588 -41.39 -18.06 10.56
C PRO A 588 -41.10 -16.66 11.13
N ASN A 589 -42.16 -15.92 11.43
CA ASN A 589 -42.08 -14.56 11.97
C ASN A 589 -43.24 -14.37 12.96
N LYS A 590 -43.09 -13.45 13.91
CA LYS A 590 -44.17 -13.08 14.85
C LYS A 590 -45.29 -12.26 14.19
N TYR A 591 -44.99 -11.67 13.04
CA TYR A 591 -45.93 -10.92 12.20
C TYR A 591 -46.40 -11.84 11.06
N TYR A 592 -46.41 -11.32 9.82
CA TYR A 592 -46.60 -12.14 8.63
C TYR A 592 -45.36 -12.96 8.32
N MET A 593 -45.56 -14.26 8.05
CA MET A 593 -44.50 -15.16 7.61
C MET A 593 -44.01 -14.71 6.23
N LYS A 594 -42.69 -14.57 6.08
CA LYS A 594 -42.10 -14.07 4.84
C LYS A 594 -41.89 -15.22 3.85
N ASN A 595 -42.71 -15.27 2.83
CA ASN A 595 -42.63 -16.26 1.74
C ASN A 595 -42.25 -15.63 0.38
N CYS A 596 -41.81 -14.37 0.36
CA CYS A 596 -41.36 -13.73 -0.86
C CYS A 596 -40.09 -12.88 -0.65
N GLU A 597 -39.44 -12.54 -1.76
CA GLU A 597 -38.36 -11.55 -1.91
C GLU A 597 -38.70 -10.62 -3.09
N PHE A 598 -38.07 -9.44 -3.14
CA PHE A 598 -38.33 -8.44 -4.17
C PHE A 598 -37.17 -8.35 -5.15
N ILE A 599 -37.47 -8.01 -6.40
CA ILE A 599 -36.48 -7.76 -7.43
C ILE A 599 -36.80 -6.40 -8.05
N VAL A 600 -35.91 -5.44 -7.88
CA VAL A 600 -36.04 -4.11 -8.45
C VAL A 600 -35.54 -4.17 -9.89
N MET A 601 -36.46 -4.02 -10.85
CA MET A 601 -36.13 -3.90 -12.26
C MET A 601 -35.97 -2.42 -12.61
N CYS A 602 -34.75 -2.06 -13.01
CA CYS A 602 -34.36 -0.73 -13.44
C CYS A 602 -33.95 -0.74 -14.91
N ARG A 603 -33.92 0.45 -15.53
CA ARG A 603 -33.36 0.66 -16.87
C ARG A 603 -32.44 1.88 -16.93
N LYS A 604 -31.43 1.81 -17.81
CA LYS A 604 -30.62 2.96 -18.22
C LYS A 604 -31.13 3.48 -19.56
N GLY A 605 -31.38 4.78 -19.66
CA GLY A 605 -31.86 5.40 -20.91
C GLY A 605 -33.35 5.18 -21.21
N LYS A 606 -33.68 5.02 -22.49
CA LYS A 606 -35.07 4.82 -22.98
C LYS A 606 -35.62 3.44 -22.58
N ALA A 607 -36.96 3.33 -22.53
CA ALA A 607 -37.62 2.07 -22.20
C ALA A 607 -37.44 1.04 -23.31
N LYS A 608 -37.24 -0.22 -22.93
CA LYS A 608 -37.14 -1.38 -23.83
C LYS A 608 -38.11 -2.44 -23.31
N ASN A 609 -38.75 -3.18 -24.23
CA ASN A 609 -39.61 -4.29 -23.86
C ASN A 609 -38.78 -5.48 -23.37
N ILE A 610 -39.34 -6.27 -22.46
CA ILE A 610 -38.82 -7.61 -22.19
C ILE A 610 -39.11 -8.54 -23.38
N ASN A 611 -38.28 -9.56 -23.56
CA ASN A 611 -38.42 -10.49 -24.68
C ASN A 611 -39.70 -11.32 -24.60
N ASP A 612 -40.13 -11.75 -23.40
CA ASP A 612 -41.44 -12.38 -23.18
C ASP A 612 -42.36 -11.43 -22.39
N MET A 613 -43.12 -10.62 -23.13
CA MET A 613 -44.06 -9.64 -22.57
C MET A 613 -45.24 -10.28 -21.81
N GLY A 614 -45.42 -11.60 -21.89
CA GLY A 614 -46.41 -12.34 -21.08
C GLY A 614 -45.93 -12.65 -19.66
N THR A 615 -44.64 -12.44 -19.36
CA THR A 615 -44.07 -12.70 -18.04
C THR A 615 -44.72 -11.82 -16.97
N LYS A 616 -45.30 -12.45 -15.94
CA LYS A 616 -45.98 -11.76 -14.84
C LYS A 616 -44.99 -11.14 -13.85
N ASN A 617 -45.46 -10.14 -13.10
CA ASN A 617 -44.67 -9.49 -12.05
C ASN A 617 -44.41 -10.37 -10.81
N VAL A 618 -45.24 -11.39 -10.58
CA VAL A 618 -45.04 -12.40 -9.55
C VAL A 618 -44.41 -13.63 -10.20
N LEU A 619 -43.18 -13.95 -9.80
CA LEU A 619 -42.42 -15.10 -10.25
C LEU A 619 -42.51 -16.21 -9.21
N GLU A 620 -43.14 -17.33 -9.56
CA GLU A 620 -43.29 -18.48 -8.68
C GLU A 620 -42.19 -19.52 -8.98
N VAL A 621 -41.05 -19.40 -8.31
CA VAL A 621 -39.91 -20.32 -8.46
C VAL A 621 -39.56 -20.92 -7.10
N LYS A 622 -39.35 -22.24 -7.04
CA LYS A 622 -39.01 -22.92 -5.79
C LYS A 622 -37.63 -22.48 -5.29
N ASN A 623 -37.54 -22.17 -4.01
CA ASN A 623 -36.28 -21.87 -3.34
C ASN A 623 -35.47 -23.16 -3.12
N ILE A 624 -34.15 -23.04 -3.04
CA ILE A 624 -33.25 -24.16 -2.75
C ILE A 624 -33.31 -24.45 -1.24
N ILE A 625 -33.64 -25.68 -0.85
CA ILE A 625 -33.73 -26.12 0.55
C ILE A 625 -32.66 -27.19 0.81
N GLY A 626 -31.85 -27.00 1.84
CA GLY A 626 -30.83 -27.98 2.28
C GLY A 626 -29.52 -27.93 1.50
N ASN A 627 -29.51 -28.38 0.24
CA ASN A 627 -28.28 -28.62 -0.54
C ASN A 627 -27.67 -27.35 -1.18
N LYS A 628 -27.60 -26.26 -0.41
CA LYS A 628 -27.04 -25.00 -0.87
C LYS A 628 -25.50 -25.04 -0.87
N LYS A 629 -24.92 -24.44 -1.92
CA LYS A 629 -23.48 -24.17 -2.03
C LYS A 629 -23.10 -22.82 -1.39
N HIS A 630 -24.07 -21.91 -1.28
CA HIS A 630 -23.95 -20.61 -0.60
C HIS A 630 -25.21 -20.34 0.25
N PRO A 631 -25.11 -19.74 1.45
CA PRO A 631 -26.27 -19.50 2.33
C PRO A 631 -27.46 -18.78 1.64
N THR A 632 -27.15 -17.80 0.79
CA THR A 632 -28.15 -17.00 0.05
C THR A 632 -28.30 -17.40 -1.42
N GLU A 633 -27.83 -18.59 -1.81
CA GLU A 633 -27.89 -19.08 -3.20
C GLU A 633 -29.29 -18.95 -3.82
N LYS A 634 -29.36 -18.31 -5.00
CA LYS A 634 -30.59 -18.14 -5.77
C LYS A 634 -30.79 -19.29 -6.78
N PRO A 635 -32.04 -19.73 -7.03
CA PRO A 635 -32.34 -20.74 -8.04
C PRO A 635 -31.92 -20.29 -9.44
N VAL A 636 -31.25 -21.17 -10.20
CA VAL A 636 -30.82 -20.90 -11.57
C VAL A 636 -32.03 -20.59 -12.47
N GLU A 637 -33.14 -21.31 -12.31
CA GLU A 637 -34.40 -21.09 -13.04
C GLU A 637 -34.92 -19.65 -12.91
N LEU A 638 -34.86 -19.06 -11.69
CA LEU A 638 -35.26 -17.68 -11.48
C LEU A 638 -34.38 -16.70 -12.27
N LEU A 639 -33.06 -16.92 -12.23
CA LEU A 639 -32.08 -16.09 -12.91
C LEU A 639 -32.20 -16.22 -14.44
N GLU A 640 -32.51 -17.41 -14.95
CA GLU A 640 -32.77 -17.64 -16.38
C GLU A 640 -33.98 -16.85 -16.87
N ILE A 641 -35.06 -16.75 -16.09
CA ILE A 641 -36.23 -15.92 -16.45
C ILE A 641 -35.81 -14.45 -16.63
N LEU A 642 -35.03 -13.90 -15.69
CA LEU A 642 -34.59 -12.49 -15.75
C LEU A 642 -33.63 -12.25 -16.93
N ILE A 643 -32.64 -13.13 -17.11
CA ILE A 643 -31.64 -13.03 -18.18
C ILE A 643 -32.31 -13.14 -19.54
N ARG A 644 -33.16 -14.17 -19.73
CA ARG A 644 -33.88 -14.40 -20.98
C ARG A 644 -34.76 -13.21 -21.36
N ASN A 645 -35.38 -12.55 -20.39
CA ASN A 645 -36.28 -11.43 -20.64
C ASN A 645 -35.56 -10.13 -21.03
N SER A 646 -34.28 -9.96 -20.70
CA SER A 646 -33.60 -8.67 -20.88
C SER A 646 -32.34 -8.69 -21.73
N SER A 647 -31.88 -9.86 -22.15
CA SER A 647 -30.69 -10.07 -22.99
C SER A 647 -30.99 -10.95 -24.20
N LYS A 648 -30.09 -10.97 -25.18
CA LYS A 648 -30.04 -11.88 -26.34
C LYS A 648 -28.87 -12.86 -26.22
N GLU A 649 -28.84 -13.89 -27.04
CA GLU A 649 -27.65 -14.76 -27.12
C GLU A 649 -26.40 -13.94 -27.47
N GLY A 650 -25.28 -14.27 -26.83
CA GLY A 650 -24.02 -13.54 -26.98
C GLY A 650 -23.87 -12.27 -26.14
N ASP A 651 -24.95 -11.71 -25.59
CA ASP A 651 -24.92 -10.54 -24.70
C ASP A 651 -24.11 -10.84 -23.42
N VAL A 652 -23.50 -9.81 -22.85
CA VAL A 652 -22.69 -9.89 -21.63
C VAL A 652 -23.56 -9.63 -20.38
N VAL A 653 -23.72 -10.66 -19.55
CA VAL A 653 -24.38 -10.58 -18.23
C VAL A 653 -23.34 -10.32 -17.15
N PHE A 654 -23.54 -9.28 -16.34
CA PHE A 654 -22.67 -8.93 -15.23
C PHE A 654 -23.32 -9.22 -13.87
N GLU A 655 -22.58 -9.92 -13.01
CA GLU A 655 -22.94 -10.23 -11.63
C GLU A 655 -21.84 -9.71 -10.67
N PRO A 656 -22.03 -8.52 -10.07
CA PRO A 656 -21.06 -7.91 -9.16
C PRO A 656 -20.86 -8.65 -7.82
N PHE A 657 -21.79 -9.53 -7.42
CA PHE A 657 -21.75 -10.25 -6.13
C PHE A 657 -22.04 -11.74 -6.35
N LEU A 658 -21.09 -12.42 -6.98
CA LEU A 658 -21.25 -13.72 -7.65
C LEU A 658 -21.66 -14.88 -6.73
N GLY A 659 -21.23 -14.89 -5.47
CA GLY A 659 -21.48 -15.99 -4.54
C GLY A 659 -21.02 -17.33 -5.14
N ALA A 660 -21.88 -18.36 -5.08
CA ALA A 660 -21.62 -19.67 -5.68
C ALA A 660 -21.88 -19.75 -7.21
N GLY A 661 -21.98 -18.61 -7.90
CA GLY A 661 -21.97 -18.55 -9.38
C GLY A 661 -23.30 -18.84 -10.09
N SER A 662 -24.44 -18.85 -9.39
CA SER A 662 -25.75 -19.19 -10.01
C SER A 662 -26.09 -18.31 -11.22
N THR A 663 -25.79 -17.01 -11.18
CA THR A 663 -26.12 -16.06 -12.25
C THR A 663 -25.37 -16.38 -13.54
N LEU A 664 -24.09 -16.77 -13.44
CA LEU A 664 -23.31 -17.14 -14.62
C LEU A 664 -23.63 -18.54 -15.14
N VAL A 665 -24.12 -19.46 -14.29
CA VAL A 665 -24.70 -20.72 -14.76
C VAL A 665 -25.95 -20.45 -15.60
N ALA A 666 -26.84 -19.57 -15.14
CA ALA A 666 -28.02 -19.17 -15.91
C ALA A 666 -27.63 -18.48 -17.23
N ALA A 667 -26.61 -17.60 -17.22
CA ALA A 667 -26.08 -16.98 -18.43
C ALA A 667 -25.55 -18.04 -19.42
N LYS A 668 -24.76 -19.00 -18.93
CA LYS A 668 -24.22 -20.12 -19.70
C LYS A 668 -25.33 -20.96 -20.36
N ASN A 669 -26.34 -21.36 -19.59
CA ASN A 669 -27.46 -22.17 -20.06
C ASN A 669 -28.27 -21.48 -21.16
N LEU A 670 -28.22 -20.15 -21.20
CA LEU A 670 -28.89 -19.32 -22.19
C LEU A 670 -27.94 -18.84 -23.29
N ASN A 671 -26.72 -19.36 -23.42
CA ASN A 671 -25.75 -18.92 -24.44
C ASN A 671 -25.41 -17.42 -24.35
N ARG A 672 -25.37 -16.85 -23.14
CA ARG A 672 -24.88 -15.49 -22.89
C ARG A 672 -23.42 -15.54 -22.46
N LYS A 673 -22.72 -14.43 -22.69
CA LYS A 673 -21.43 -14.19 -22.05
C LYS A 673 -21.65 -13.76 -20.61
N GLY A 674 -20.66 -13.98 -19.76
CA GLY A 674 -20.80 -13.75 -18.33
C GLY A 674 -19.57 -13.11 -17.72
N VAL A 675 -19.76 -12.11 -16.87
CA VAL A 675 -18.72 -11.52 -16.03
C VAL A 675 -19.19 -11.55 -14.58
N GLY A 676 -18.41 -12.12 -13.68
CA GLY A 676 -18.77 -12.25 -12.26
C GLY A 676 -17.64 -11.84 -11.32
N VAL A 677 -17.97 -11.27 -10.17
CA VAL A 677 -16.98 -10.88 -9.14
C VAL A 677 -17.39 -11.45 -7.80
N GLU A 678 -16.46 -12.11 -7.11
CA GLU A 678 -16.65 -12.60 -5.75
C GLU A 678 -15.44 -12.22 -4.91
N ILE A 679 -15.66 -11.60 -3.75
CA ILE A 679 -14.57 -11.16 -2.87
C ILE A 679 -14.07 -12.29 -1.96
N ASP A 680 -14.95 -13.23 -1.59
CA ASP A 680 -14.60 -14.37 -0.75
C ASP A 680 -14.02 -15.51 -1.59
N GLU A 681 -12.73 -15.79 -1.38
CA GLU A 681 -11.98 -16.83 -2.09
C GLU A 681 -12.67 -18.20 -2.06
N GLN A 682 -13.32 -18.57 -0.95
CA GLN A 682 -13.99 -19.87 -0.84
C GLN A 682 -15.20 -19.97 -1.77
N TYR A 683 -15.99 -18.90 -1.86
CA TYR A 683 -17.14 -18.86 -2.77
C TYR A 683 -16.72 -18.69 -4.23
N PHE A 684 -15.62 -17.97 -4.48
CA PHE A 684 -15.01 -17.90 -5.80
C PHE A 684 -14.59 -19.29 -6.30
N GLU A 685 -13.90 -20.10 -5.49
CA GLU A 685 -13.54 -21.47 -5.86
C GLU A 685 -14.76 -22.35 -6.15
N ILE A 686 -15.83 -22.21 -5.36
CA ILE A 686 -17.10 -22.93 -5.57
C ILE A 686 -17.74 -22.53 -6.91
N ALA A 687 -17.77 -21.23 -7.21
CA ALA A 687 -18.27 -20.71 -8.48
C ALA A 687 -17.43 -21.21 -9.66
N GLN A 688 -16.09 -21.17 -9.55
CA GLN A 688 -15.18 -21.65 -10.57
C GLN A 688 -15.42 -23.13 -10.91
N LYS A 689 -15.50 -24.00 -9.88
CA LYS A 689 -15.80 -25.43 -10.05
C LYS A 689 -17.16 -25.66 -10.70
N ARG A 690 -18.16 -24.81 -10.41
CA ARG A 690 -19.51 -24.93 -10.97
C ARG A 690 -19.58 -24.49 -12.45
N LEU A 691 -18.74 -23.54 -12.86
CA LEU A 691 -18.76 -22.96 -14.20
C LEU A 691 -17.88 -23.74 -15.19
N GLN A 692 -16.95 -24.57 -14.71
CA GLN A 692 -16.17 -25.48 -15.52
C GLN A 692 -17.06 -26.38 -16.39
N PRO A 693 -16.63 -26.74 -17.62
CA PRO A 693 -17.33 -27.72 -18.44
C PRO A 693 -17.40 -29.07 -17.72
N VAL A 694 -18.59 -29.67 -17.65
CA VAL A 694 -18.74 -31.06 -17.24
C VAL A 694 -18.44 -31.90 -18.48
N TYR A 695 -17.32 -32.60 -18.50
CA TYR A 695 -17.08 -33.65 -19.49
C TYR A 695 -17.89 -34.87 -19.05
N GLU A 696 -19.05 -35.11 -19.65
CA GLU A 696 -19.78 -36.36 -19.45
C GLU A 696 -19.01 -37.50 -20.12
N GLU A 697 -18.52 -38.45 -19.33
CA GLU A 697 -18.05 -39.73 -19.86
C GLU A 697 -19.20 -40.41 -20.60
N LEU A 698 -19.08 -40.52 -21.92
CA LEU A 698 -19.87 -41.44 -22.71
C LEU A 698 -19.61 -42.85 -22.17
N LYS A 699 -20.51 -43.33 -21.31
CA LYS A 699 -20.60 -44.76 -20.98
C LYS A 699 -20.92 -45.49 -22.28
N GLN A 700 -19.90 -46.14 -22.84
CA GLN A 700 -20.05 -47.20 -23.82
C GLN A 700 -20.90 -48.30 -23.17
N ALA A 701 -22.17 -48.37 -23.55
CA ALA A 701 -22.92 -49.61 -23.47
C ALA A 701 -22.46 -50.48 -24.65
N ALA A 702 -21.84 -51.61 -24.31
CA ALA A 702 -21.66 -52.74 -25.20
C ALA A 702 -23.00 -53.41 -25.52
#